data_AF-A0A1L6HZ48-F1
#
_entry.id   AF-A0A1L6HZ48-F1
#
_cell.length_a   1.000
_cell.length_b   1.000
_cell.length_c   1.000
_cell.angle_alpha   90.00
_cell.angle_beta   90.00
_cell.angle_gamma   90.00
#
_symmetry.space_group_name_H-M   'P 1'
#
loop_
_entity.id
_entity.type
_entity.pdbx_description
1 polymer ?
#
loop_
_entity_poly.entity_id
_entity_poly.type
_entity_poly.pdbx_seq_one_letter_code
_entity_poly.pdbx_strand_id
1 'polypeptide(L)'
;MDKLNRRRFLAFAAALSAVPAAQAAQSRFNLDLLPQPDADDGLTFRVLAIHDIRDDLHADIGSVADTCAISTATLNMLFAWLKGNDFHPVSVDQILASRNGGPRLPPRAVLLSFDDAYRSQYTRAFPLLKQYNYPALIGVVTRWTDTPAGEPVRISHKSVMEPGYFMSWDNLREMADSGLVEVASHTHDMHHGALANPQGNELPAASAHLYYPELQRYETDDEYRARIHGDLEHSVGLIQAKTGVKVRSAVWPYGMYNQTLIEASQALGMGVHFTLDDGPNTPDVPLTKVRRLLVSYDWDVGTLIGQMRVARAYRGEKNPVERVVNVSLDELYDPDPAKSEDKLGRLLDRIKDLEPKSVYLKAYSDPDGTGVARAVYFPSRHMPMRADLFNRVAWQLITRAGVQVYARMPLLAFQLPAGHPAAGRVVENAMGNARVQRLSPFDETARATIVDIYDDLTRYASFNGVVFGEDATLNEYEDVSLAATDTYATWGLPRDIARIHASDSLMRHWASAKTMYLTAFTQELAQRVRAYQGGGNVLTVRALSAEAVFDDDAERHFAQNLDVFVTNYDFVALAAFPDQAATRAAGAVAGREARATNSWLDSLTKTVLAHPKAGTKTVFELPAVDPATQQPIASNLLRAQMKRLNAAGVVHLGYGPDNFIANQPDTTMLRDVMSVQSTLRSNQGMLG
;
A
#
# COMPACT_ATOMS: atom_id res chain seq x y z
N MET A 1 66.22 26.83 40.65
CA MET A 1 65.69 28.00 39.94
C MET A 1 64.16 27.88 39.97
N ASP A 2 63.51 28.11 41.10
CA ASP A 2 63.11 29.40 41.68
C ASP A 2 62.20 30.27 40.76
N LYS A 3 60.90 30.19 41.09
CA LYS A 3 59.82 31.20 41.08
C LYS A 3 59.49 32.00 39.81
N LEU A 4 58.27 31.76 39.31
CA LEU A 4 57.35 32.84 38.92
C LEU A 4 55.92 32.64 39.50
N ASN A 5 55.76 33.26 40.67
CA ASN A 5 54.65 34.07 41.20
C ASN A 5 53.16 33.64 41.09
N ARG A 6 52.61 33.21 42.25
CA ARG A 6 51.21 32.85 42.57
C ARG A 6 50.17 33.98 42.46
N ARG A 7 50.57 35.23 42.23
CA ARG A 7 49.65 36.40 42.20
C ARG A 7 49.02 36.73 40.84
N ARG A 8 49.46 36.08 39.74
CA ARG A 8 48.84 36.23 38.41
C ARG A 8 47.79 35.16 38.06
N PHE A 9 47.73 34.05 38.80
CA PHE A 9 46.74 32.99 38.57
C PHE A 9 45.38 33.29 39.23
N LEU A 10 45.38 33.99 40.37
CA LEU A 10 44.16 34.31 41.12
C LEU A 10 43.36 35.50 40.56
N ALA A 11 43.96 36.34 39.70
CA ALA A 11 43.25 37.44 39.02
C ALA A 11 42.51 36.99 37.76
N PHE A 12 42.84 35.81 37.21
CA PHE A 12 42.10 35.21 36.08
C PHE A 12 40.92 34.34 36.55
N ALA A 13 40.94 33.90 37.82
CA ALA A 13 39.91 33.05 38.41
C ALA A 13 38.71 33.82 39.02
N ALA A 14 38.81 35.14 39.17
CA ALA A 14 37.74 35.98 39.76
C ALA A 14 36.91 36.77 38.72
N ALA A 15 37.22 36.66 37.42
CA ALA A 15 36.47 37.28 36.33
C ALA A 15 35.50 36.31 35.62
N LEU A 16 35.32 35.09 36.16
CA LEU A 16 34.40 34.07 35.64
C LEU A 16 33.28 33.70 36.62
N SER A 17 33.19 34.36 37.77
CA SER A 17 32.14 34.14 38.79
C SER A 17 31.12 35.28 38.82
N ALA A 18 30.55 35.61 37.65
CA ALA A 18 29.30 36.36 37.53
C ALA A 18 28.70 36.18 36.13
N VAL A 19 28.17 35.00 35.82
CA VAL A 19 27.18 34.88 34.74
C VAL A 19 25.81 34.67 35.41
N PRO A 20 24.90 35.65 35.32
CA PRO A 20 23.54 35.50 35.78
C PRO A 20 22.78 34.56 34.83
N ALA A 21 22.08 33.58 35.38
CA ALA A 21 20.78 33.02 34.95
C ALA A 21 20.36 33.07 33.46
N ALA A 22 21.27 32.91 32.50
CA ALA A 22 20.98 32.86 31.07
C ALA A 22 21.31 31.48 30.44
N GLN A 23 21.83 30.54 31.23
CA GLN A 23 22.11 29.16 30.79
C GLN A 23 20.94 28.17 31.00
N ALA A 24 19.78 28.65 31.47
CA ALA A 24 18.56 27.84 31.54
C ALA A 24 17.70 27.90 30.25
N ALA A 25 18.07 28.73 29.26
CA ALA A 25 17.28 28.93 28.03
C ALA A 25 17.96 28.38 26.75
N GLN A 26 19.08 27.67 26.88
CA GLN A 26 19.74 26.96 25.77
C GLN A 26 19.57 25.44 25.92
N SER A 27 18.37 24.98 26.22
CA SER A 27 17.99 23.60 25.92
C SER A 27 17.68 23.48 24.42
N ARG A 28 18.75 23.23 23.66
CA ARG A 28 18.82 22.29 22.54
C ARG A 28 17.51 22.07 21.77
N PHE A 29 17.38 22.67 20.59
CA PHE A 29 16.68 22.00 19.50
C PHE A 29 17.48 20.74 19.13
N ASN A 30 17.28 19.65 19.86
CA ASN A 30 17.59 18.34 19.30
C ASN A 30 16.53 18.10 18.22
N LEU A 31 16.90 18.26 16.95
CA LEU A 31 16.14 17.67 15.86
C LEU A 31 16.22 16.16 16.05
N ASP A 32 15.26 15.57 16.77
CA ASP A 32 15.05 14.13 16.70
C ASP A 32 14.52 13.82 15.30
N LEU A 33 15.42 13.28 14.46
CA LEU A 33 15.12 12.91 13.08
C LEU A 33 14.23 11.67 13.01
N LEU A 34 14.02 10.96 14.12
CA LEU A 34 13.13 9.81 14.18
C LEU A 34 11.68 10.24 14.48
N PRO A 35 10.69 9.41 14.14
CA PRO A 35 9.33 9.62 14.64
C PRO A 35 9.27 9.60 16.17
N GLN A 36 8.17 10.10 16.73
CA GLN A 36 7.92 10.04 18.17
C GLN A 36 7.81 8.57 18.62
N PRO A 37 8.25 8.25 19.85
CA PRO A 37 8.01 6.92 20.42
C PRO A 37 6.51 6.65 20.56
N ASP A 38 6.16 5.36 20.62
CA ASP A 38 4.78 4.95 20.86
C ASP A 38 4.28 5.40 22.24
N ALA A 39 2.96 5.47 22.40
CA ALA A 39 2.34 5.82 23.66
C ALA A 39 2.52 4.69 24.70
N ASP A 40 2.97 5.05 25.91
CA ASP A 40 2.98 4.16 27.08
C ASP A 40 1.62 4.19 27.80
N ASP A 41 0.54 3.87 27.08
CA ASP A 41 -0.85 3.92 27.57
C ASP A 41 -1.31 2.61 28.26
N GLY A 42 -0.46 1.59 28.25
CA GLY A 42 -0.75 0.25 28.77
C GLY A 42 -1.60 -0.62 27.85
N LEU A 43 -1.88 -0.18 26.63
CA LEU A 43 -2.67 -0.90 25.61
C LEU A 43 -1.91 -1.06 24.28
N THR A 44 -0.98 -0.13 24.02
CA THR A 44 -0.14 -0.06 22.84
C THR A 44 1.07 -0.99 22.96
N PHE A 45 1.36 -1.74 21.90
CA PHE A 45 2.52 -2.63 21.84
C PHE A 45 3.06 -2.76 20.41
N ARG A 46 4.29 -3.27 20.28
CA ARG A 46 4.87 -3.71 18.99
C ARG A 46 5.03 -5.21 18.94
N VAL A 47 5.17 -5.76 17.73
CA VAL A 47 5.49 -7.18 17.52
C VAL A 47 6.66 -7.29 16.58
N LEU A 48 7.61 -8.17 16.89
CA LEU A 48 8.73 -8.52 16.02
C LEU A 48 8.47 -9.89 15.41
N ALA A 49 8.53 -10.00 14.08
CA ALA A 49 8.38 -11.26 13.35
C ALA A 49 9.76 -11.77 12.92
N ILE A 50 10.20 -12.89 13.50
CA ILE A 50 11.50 -13.52 13.30
C ILE A 50 11.28 -14.86 12.60
N HIS A 51 12.11 -15.21 11.63
CA HIS A 51 12.00 -16.47 10.90
C HIS A 51 13.13 -17.42 11.33
N ASP A 52 14.04 -17.75 10.40
CA ASP A 52 15.16 -18.63 10.66
C ASP A 52 16.33 -17.91 11.34
N ILE A 53 17.14 -18.65 12.10
CA ILE A 53 18.30 -18.17 12.83
C ILE A 53 19.51 -19.03 12.48
N ARG A 54 20.49 -18.42 11.82
CA ARG A 54 21.71 -19.08 11.31
C ARG A 54 22.97 -18.47 11.92
N ASP A 55 24.05 -19.24 12.00
CA ASP A 55 25.33 -18.73 12.50
C ASP A 55 26.14 -18.02 11.40
N ASP A 56 26.07 -18.52 10.16
CA ASP A 56 26.70 -17.93 8.98
C ASP A 56 25.65 -17.58 7.92
N LEU A 57 25.21 -16.32 7.90
CA LEU A 57 24.25 -15.82 6.91
C LEU A 57 24.84 -15.74 5.49
N HIS A 58 26.17 -15.64 5.34
CA HIS A 58 26.82 -15.34 4.06
C HIS A 58 27.24 -16.59 3.28
N ALA A 59 27.44 -17.74 3.94
CA ALA A 59 27.77 -18.99 3.27
C ALA A 59 26.70 -19.47 2.28
N ASP A 60 25.42 -19.13 2.51
CA ASP A 60 24.27 -19.65 1.76
C ASP A 60 23.59 -18.64 0.82
N ILE A 61 24.02 -17.37 0.77
CA ILE A 61 23.38 -16.34 -0.10
C ILE A 61 23.46 -16.74 -1.58
N GLY A 62 24.44 -17.56 -1.96
CA GLY A 62 24.59 -18.08 -3.32
C GLY A 62 23.63 -19.20 -3.71
N SER A 63 22.92 -19.84 -2.77
CA SER A 63 22.10 -21.04 -3.02
C SER A 63 20.65 -20.94 -2.48
N VAL A 64 20.43 -20.26 -1.35
CA VAL A 64 19.09 -19.97 -0.79
C VAL A 64 19.12 -18.60 -0.10
N ALA A 65 18.71 -17.56 -0.81
CA ALA A 65 18.54 -16.23 -0.24
C ALA A 65 17.28 -16.18 0.64
N ASP A 66 17.32 -16.79 1.82
CA ASP A 66 16.34 -16.50 2.85
C ASP A 66 16.68 -15.13 3.46
N THR A 67 16.14 -14.08 2.86
CA THR A 67 16.33 -12.69 3.31
C THR A 67 15.68 -12.42 4.68
N CYS A 68 14.83 -13.33 5.16
CA CYS A 68 14.18 -13.22 6.47
C CYS A 68 14.96 -13.94 7.57
N ALA A 69 16.01 -14.70 7.22
CA ALA A 69 16.90 -15.30 8.19
C ALA A 69 17.77 -14.24 8.87
N ILE A 70 17.99 -14.38 10.18
CA ILE A 70 18.90 -13.53 10.94
C ILE A 70 20.07 -14.32 11.50
N SER A 71 21.15 -13.62 11.86
CA SER A 71 22.26 -14.27 12.52
C SER A 71 21.94 -14.53 13.99
N THR A 72 22.55 -15.57 14.58
CA THR A 72 22.54 -15.75 16.04
C THR A 72 23.07 -14.52 16.78
N ALA A 73 24.04 -13.80 16.18
CA ALA A 73 24.53 -12.53 16.72
C ALA A 73 23.45 -11.43 16.72
N THR A 74 22.68 -11.31 15.64
CA THR A 74 21.55 -10.38 15.52
C THR A 74 20.47 -10.71 16.55
N LEU A 75 20.16 -11.99 16.78
CA LEU A 75 19.22 -12.41 17.82
C LEU A 75 19.70 -12.01 19.23
N ASN A 76 20.96 -12.29 19.55
CA ASN A 76 21.56 -11.90 20.84
C ASN A 76 21.57 -10.38 21.03
N MET A 77 21.94 -9.63 19.97
CA MET A 77 21.90 -8.18 19.96
C MET A 77 20.48 -7.69 20.25
N LEU A 78 19.46 -8.23 19.57
CA LEU A 78 18.07 -7.86 19.76
C LEU A 78 17.64 -8.04 21.22
N PHE A 79 17.88 -9.22 21.82
CA PHE A 79 17.48 -9.51 23.21
C PHE A 79 18.18 -8.60 24.21
N ALA A 80 19.49 -8.41 24.05
CA ALA A 80 20.29 -7.54 24.91
C ALA A 80 19.85 -6.06 24.75
N TRP A 81 19.55 -5.63 23.53
CA TRP A 81 19.10 -4.28 23.24
C TRP A 81 17.72 -4.00 23.85
N LEU A 82 16.76 -4.93 23.71
CA LEU A 82 15.44 -4.79 24.33
C LEU A 82 15.57 -4.62 25.85
N LYS A 83 16.37 -5.47 26.49
CA LYS A 83 16.65 -5.37 27.93
C LYS A 83 17.31 -4.06 28.32
N GLY A 84 18.33 -3.63 27.58
CA GLY A 84 19.11 -2.43 27.86
C GLY A 84 18.37 -1.12 27.59
N ASN A 85 17.25 -1.17 26.86
CA ASN A 85 16.42 0.00 26.51
C ASN A 85 15.01 -0.07 27.12
N ASP A 86 14.82 -0.87 28.18
CA ASP A 86 13.57 -0.98 28.93
C ASP A 86 12.35 -1.35 28.07
N PHE A 87 12.55 -2.18 27.04
CA PHE A 87 11.45 -2.84 26.34
C PHE A 87 11.04 -4.09 27.11
N HIS A 88 9.73 -4.32 27.21
CA HIS A 88 9.18 -5.39 28.01
C HIS A 88 8.48 -6.41 27.12
N PRO A 89 9.09 -7.60 26.92
CA PRO A 89 8.43 -8.71 26.25
C PRO A 89 7.15 -9.13 26.96
N VAL A 90 6.03 -9.19 26.23
CA VAL A 90 4.69 -9.52 26.73
C VAL A 90 4.09 -10.72 26.00
N SER A 91 3.26 -11.50 26.69
CA SER A 91 2.53 -12.63 26.10
C SER A 91 1.23 -12.19 25.43
N VAL A 92 0.68 -13.05 24.58
CA VAL A 92 -0.66 -12.84 24.00
C VAL A 92 -1.74 -12.79 25.09
N ASP A 93 -1.61 -13.56 26.18
CA ASP A 93 -2.53 -13.46 27.32
C ASP A 93 -2.53 -12.08 27.97
N GLN A 94 -1.35 -11.47 28.13
CA GLN A 94 -1.26 -10.11 28.68
C GLN A 94 -1.89 -9.08 27.74
N ILE A 95 -1.68 -9.24 26.42
CA ILE A 95 -2.31 -8.40 25.40
C ILE A 95 -3.84 -8.53 25.46
N LEU A 96 -4.35 -9.76 25.47
CA LEU A 96 -5.79 -10.03 25.57
C LEU A 96 -6.40 -9.49 26.86
N ALA A 97 -5.74 -9.73 28.00
CA ALA A 97 -6.20 -9.24 29.29
C ALA A 97 -6.28 -7.70 29.30
N SER A 98 -5.23 -7.02 28.82
CA SER A 98 -5.20 -5.56 28.75
C SER A 98 -6.30 -5.00 27.83
N ARG A 99 -6.48 -5.60 26.64
CA ARG A 99 -7.53 -5.19 25.69
C ARG A 99 -8.95 -5.42 26.22
N ASN A 100 -9.14 -6.37 27.13
CA ASN A 100 -10.41 -6.68 27.76
C ASN A 100 -10.63 -5.95 29.10
N GLY A 101 -9.90 -4.86 29.35
CA GLY A 101 -10.06 -4.03 30.57
C GLY A 101 -9.42 -4.63 31.83
N GLY A 102 -8.60 -5.66 31.67
CA GLY A 102 -7.77 -6.24 32.72
C GLY A 102 -6.49 -5.42 33.00
N PRO A 103 -5.44 -6.06 33.55
CA PRO A 103 -4.18 -5.40 33.84
C PRO A 103 -3.56 -4.74 32.60
N ARG A 104 -3.04 -3.52 32.78
CA ARG A 104 -2.34 -2.78 31.72
C ARG A 104 -1.01 -3.47 31.36
N LEU A 105 -0.64 -3.34 30.09
CA LEU A 105 0.69 -3.71 29.61
C LEU A 105 1.76 -2.80 30.26
N PRO A 106 2.99 -3.30 30.44
CA PRO A 106 4.12 -2.46 30.84
C PRO A 106 4.44 -1.42 29.75
N PRO A 107 5.14 -0.32 30.10
CA PRO A 107 5.69 0.62 29.13
C PRO A 107 6.55 -0.10 28.08
N ARG A 108 6.57 0.39 26.84
CA ARG A 108 7.35 -0.18 25.73
C ARG A 108 7.13 -1.70 25.55
N ALA A 109 5.88 -2.12 25.62
CA ALA A 109 5.51 -3.52 25.44
C ALA A 109 5.85 -4.01 24.03
N VAL A 110 6.47 -5.18 23.95
CA VAL A 110 6.81 -5.85 22.68
C VAL A 110 6.44 -7.32 22.75
N LEU A 111 5.85 -7.89 21.71
CA LEU A 111 5.69 -9.33 21.56
C LEU A 111 6.78 -9.85 20.61
N LEU A 112 7.46 -10.93 21.01
CA LEU A 112 8.34 -11.68 20.13
C LEU A 112 7.52 -12.76 19.43
N SER A 113 7.54 -12.78 18.09
CA SER A 113 6.89 -13.82 17.29
C SER A 113 7.90 -14.49 16.38
N PHE A 114 7.77 -15.80 16.24
CA PHE A 114 8.61 -16.66 15.41
C PHE A 114 7.74 -17.42 14.42
N ASP A 115 8.03 -17.32 13.13
CA ASP A 115 7.20 -17.90 12.08
C ASP A 115 7.78 -19.24 11.59
N ASP A 116 6.97 -20.04 10.90
CA ASP A 116 7.33 -21.31 10.24
C ASP A 116 7.77 -22.49 11.11
N ALA A 117 8.00 -22.29 12.41
CA ALA A 117 8.46 -23.32 13.33
C ALA A 117 9.81 -23.95 12.94
N TYR A 118 10.79 -23.15 12.50
CA TYR A 118 12.14 -23.62 12.22
C TYR A 118 12.79 -24.26 13.45
N ARG A 119 13.57 -25.34 13.25
CA ARG A 119 14.28 -26.01 14.35
C ARG A 119 15.28 -25.09 15.05
N SER A 120 15.83 -24.12 14.34
CA SER A 120 16.71 -23.08 14.87
C SER A 120 16.07 -22.26 16.00
N GLN A 121 14.75 -22.07 15.99
CA GLN A 121 14.03 -21.35 17.04
C GLN A 121 14.05 -22.14 18.35
N TYR A 122 13.88 -23.46 18.28
CA TYR A 122 14.03 -24.33 19.45
C TYR A 122 15.47 -24.38 19.95
N THR A 123 16.46 -24.52 19.07
CA THR A 123 17.85 -24.71 19.50
C THR A 123 18.58 -23.42 19.88
N ARG A 124 18.16 -22.26 19.33
CA ARG A 124 18.85 -20.97 19.52
C ARG A 124 18.00 -19.95 20.27
N ALA A 125 16.73 -19.77 19.91
CA ALA A 125 15.88 -18.76 20.56
C ALA A 125 15.32 -19.23 21.90
N PHE A 126 14.82 -20.46 22.01
CA PHE A 126 14.18 -20.96 23.23
C PHE A 126 15.08 -20.94 24.48
N PRO A 127 16.39 -21.28 24.41
CA PRO A 127 17.29 -21.11 25.56
C PRO A 127 17.39 -19.66 26.02
N LEU A 128 17.40 -18.69 25.09
CA LEU A 128 17.41 -17.26 25.42
C LEU A 128 16.08 -16.82 26.00
N LEU A 129 14.94 -17.27 25.45
CA LEU A 129 13.61 -17.00 26.01
C LEU A 129 13.54 -17.45 27.48
N LYS A 130 14.04 -18.65 27.80
CA LYS A 130 14.15 -19.15 29.18
C LYS A 130 15.08 -18.31 30.04
N GLN A 131 16.28 -17.98 29.55
CA GLN A 131 17.26 -17.20 30.30
C GLN A 131 16.77 -15.79 30.64
N TYR A 132 16.06 -15.14 29.71
CA TYR A 132 15.52 -13.79 29.89
C TYR A 132 14.11 -13.77 30.49
N ASN A 133 13.45 -14.93 30.60
CA ASN A 133 12.03 -15.06 30.93
C ASN A 133 11.14 -14.22 29.99
N TYR A 134 11.43 -14.30 28.69
CA TYR A 134 10.68 -13.59 27.67
C TYR A 134 9.58 -14.49 27.10
N PRO A 135 8.31 -14.07 27.16
CA PRO A 135 7.25 -14.76 26.45
C PRO A 135 7.38 -14.54 24.93
N ALA A 136 6.87 -15.50 24.16
CA ALA A 136 6.87 -15.46 22.70
C ALA A 136 5.66 -16.18 22.10
N LEU A 137 5.49 -16.04 20.80
CA LEU A 137 4.55 -16.79 19.97
C LEU A 137 5.30 -17.52 18.85
N ILE A 138 4.86 -18.74 18.51
CA ILE A 138 5.32 -19.49 17.34
C ILE A 138 4.16 -19.80 16.40
N GLY A 139 4.27 -19.39 15.14
CA GLY A 139 3.38 -19.79 14.05
C GLY A 139 3.85 -21.11 13.43
N VAL A 140 2.95 -22.10 13.34
CA VAL A 140 3.29 -23.45 12.85
C VAL A 140 2.62 -23.73 11.51
N VAL A 141 3.42 -23.99 10.47
CA VAL A 141 2.94 -24.57 9.21
C VAL A 141 2.85 -26.08 9.39
N THR A 142 1.64 -26.57 9.64
CA THR A 142 1.51 -27.94 10.16
C THR A 142 1.88 -29.03 9.15
N ARG A 143 1.75 -28.77 7.84
CA ARG A 143 2.25 -29.67 6.78
C ARG A 143 3.76 -29.87 6.87
N TRP A 144 4.52 -28.82 7.16
CA TRP A 144 5.98 -28.88 7.26
C TRP A 144 6.40 -29.63 8.51
N THR A 145 5.81 -29.30 9.66
CA THR A 145 6.08 -29.93 10.96
C THR A 145 5.66 -31.41 11.02
N ASP A 146 4.60 -31.81 10.33
CA ASP A 146 4.13 -33.21 10.32
C ASP A 146 4.84 -34.07 9.25
N THR A 147 5.88 -33.55 8.59
CA THR A 147 6.71 -34.35 7.68
C THR A 147 7.38 -35.48 8.49
N PRO A 148 7.34 -36.75 8.03
CA PRO A 148 7.97 -37.86 8.74
C PRO A 148 9.45 -37.63 9.03
N ALA A 149 9.91 -38.09 10.20
CA ALA A 149 11.30 -37.94 10.58
C ALA A 149 12.24 -38.63 9.58
N GLY A 150 13.25 -37.90 9.10
CA GLY A 150 14.21 -38.39 8.10
C GLY A 150 13.79 -38.13 6.65
N GLU A 151 12.59 -37.60 6.40
CA GLU A 151 12.16 -37.20 5.06
C GLU A 151 12.45 -35.71 4.79
N PRO A 152 12.77 -35.33 3.54
CA PRO A 152 12.94 -33.94 3.16
C PRO A 152 11.60 -33.22 3.15
N VAL A 153 11.60 -31.94 3.53
CA VAL A 153 10.40 -31.13 3.69
C VAL A 153 10.20 -30.27 2.46
N ARG A 154 9.15 -30.54 1.67
CA ARG A 154 8.80 -29.70 0.53
C ARG A 154 8.01 -28.47 1.02
N ILE A 155 8.60 -27.28 0.88
CA ILE A 155 7.95 -26.02 1.28
C ILE A 155 7.32 -25.28 0.11
N SER A 156 7.71 -25.62 -1.13
CA SER A 156 7.09 -25.11 -2.35
C SER A 156 7.34 -26.07 -3.52
N HIS A 157 6.81 -25.75 -4.71
CA HIS A 157 7.13 -26.50 -5.93
C HIS A 157 8.60 -26.37 -6.35
N LYS A 158 9.32 -25.34 -5.87
CA LYS A 158 10.74 -25.04 -6.18
C LYS A 158 11.71 -25.38 -5.05
N SER A 159 11.23 -25.52 -3.81
CA SER A 159 12.09 -25.55 -2.63
C SER A 159 11.81 -26.77 -1.75
N VAL A 160 12.88 -27.49 -1.42
CA VAL A 160 12.88 -28.67 -0.57
C VAL A 160 13.99 -28.49 0.47
N MET A 161 13.63 -28.66 1.74
CA MET A 161 14.53 -28.54 2.87
C MET A 161 14.97 -29.92 3.36
N GLU A 162 16.16 -29.99 3.93
CA GLU A 162 16.71 -31.23 4.48
C GLU A 162 15.87 -31.75 5.67
N PRO A 163 15.91 -33.06 5.97
CA PRO A 163 15.24 -33.61 7.13
C PRO A 163 15.63 -32.89 8.43
N GLY A 164 14.64 -32.58 9.27
CA GLY A 164 14.86 -31.90 10.56
C GLY A 164 15.12 -30.41 10.47
N TYR A 165 14.84 -29.77 9.33
CA TYR A 165 14.89 -28.31 9.17
C TYR A 165 13.88 -27.58 10.07
N PHE A 166 12.70 -28.17 10.25
CA PHE A 166 11.64 -27.68 11.12
C PHE A 166 11.60 -28.42 12.47
N MET A 167 10.96 -27.80 13.47
CA MET A 167 10.76 -28.41 14.78
C MET A 167 9.95 -29.71 14.68
N SER A 168 10.21 -30.64 15.60
CA SER A 168 9.30 -31.77 15.82
C SER A 168 8.12 -31.35 16.71
N TRP A 169 7.04 -32.14 16.69
CA TRP A 169 5.93 -31.96 17.61
C TRP A 169 6.34 -32.02 19.09
N ASP A 170 7.37 -32.79 19.43
CA ASP A 170 7.89 -32.86 20.80
C ASP A 170 8.59 -31.55 21.20
N ASN A 171 9.33 -30.91 20.28
CA ASN A 171 9.91 -29.59 20.52
C ASN A 171 8.82 -28.55 20.79
N LEU A 172 7.77 -28.53 19.96
CA LEU A 172 6.64 -27.62 20.13
C LEU A 172 5.90 -27.85 21.45
N ARG A 173 5.70 -29.12 21.86
CA ARG A 173 5.09 -29.45 23.14
C ARG A 173 5.93 -28.97 24.32
N GLU A 174 7.24 -29.20 24.31
CA GLU A 174 8.14 -28.71 25.36
C GLU A 174 8.12 -27.17 25.46
N MET A 175 8.12 -26.49 24.32
CA MET A 175 8.03 -25.02 24.29
C MET A 175 6.70 -24.52 24.87
N ALA A 176 5.58 -25.15 24.51
CA ALA A 176 4.26 -24.82 25.06
C ALA A 176 4.19 -25.09 26.58
N ASP A 177 4.64 -26.27 27.03
CA ASP A 177 4.61 -26.70 28.44
C ASP A 177 5.49 -25.82 29.35
N SER A 178 6.45 -25.10 28.78
CA SER A 178 7.26 -24.12 29.54
C SER A 178 6.45 -22.93 30.06
N GLY A 179 5.26 -22.68 29.50
CA GLY A 179 4.45 -21.50 29.79
C GLY A 179 4.96 -20.19 29.18
N LEU A 180 6.08 -20.21 28.45
CA LEU A 180 6.64 -19.03 27.79
C LEU A 180 6.12 -18.83 26.36
N VAL A 181 5.72 -19.91 25.68
CA VAL A 181 5.48 -19.89 24.23
C VAL A 181 4.03 -20.23 23.91
N GLU A 182 3.35 -19.30 23.25
CA GLU A 182 2.06 -19.59 22.61
C GLU A 182 2.28 -20.26 21.25
N VAL A 183 1.53 -21.33 20.95
CA VAL A 183 1.52 -21.98 19.63
C VAL A 183 0.32 -21.48 18.84
N ALA A 184 0.59 -20.93 17.66
CA ALA A 184 -0.37 -20.37 16.72
C ALA A 184 -0.41 -21.18 15.42
N SER A 185 -1.55 -21.13 14.72
CA SER A 185 -1.64 -21.70 13.37
C SER A 185 -0.95 -20.78 12.37
N HIS A 186 -0.09 -21.33 11.51
CA HIS A 186 0.40 -20.67 10.29
C HIS A 186 -0.13 -21.41 9.06
N THR A 187 -1.40 -21.83 9.11
CA THR A 187 -2.10 -22.70 8.14
C THR A 187 -1.62 -24.16 8.18
N HIS A 188 -2.27 -25.05 7.41
CA HIS A 188 -1.76 -26.40 7.18
C HIS A 188 -0.83 -26.41 5.97
N ASP A 189 -1.37 -26.12 4.77
CA ASP A 189 -0.70 -26.20 3.48
C ASP A 189 -1.03 -24.99 2.60
N MET A 190 -1.21 -23.80 3.20
CA MET A 190 -1.43 -22.55 2.45
C MET A 190 -0.24 -21.57 2.51
N HIS A 191 0.91 -22.02 3.00
CA HIS A 191 2.16 -21.25 3.03
C HIS A 191 2.99 -21.48 1.74
N HIS A 192 2.39 -21.21 0.58
CA HIS A 192 3.08 -21.26 -0.70
C HIS A 192 2.44 -20.33 -1.74
N GLY A 193 3.16 -20.07 -2.83
CA GLY A 193 2.57 -19.50 -4.04
C GLY A 193 1.66 -20.51 -4.73
N ALA A 194 0.45 -20.09 -5.10
CA ALA A 194 -0.53 -20.91 -5.82
C ALA A 194 -1.00 -20.19 -7.07
N LEU A 195 -1.27 -20.96 -8.13
CA LEU A 195 -1.64 -20.44 -9.43
C LEU A 195 -2.92 -19.58 -9.31
N ALA A 196 -2.82 -18.31 -9.70
CA ALA A 196 -3.87 -17.32 -9.49
C ALA A 196 -4.25 -16.56 -10.77
N ASN A 197 -3.81 -17.03 -11.94
CA ASN A 197 -4.29 -16.62 -13.25
C ASN A 197 -3.87 -17.65 -14.33
N PRO A 198 -4.47 -17.65 -15.53
CA PRO A 198 -4.11 -18.58 -16.60
C PRO A 198 -2.67 -18.47 -17.11
N GLN A 199 -1.97 -17.34 -16.86
CA GLN A 199 -0.63 -17.08 -17.36
C GLN A 199 0.51 -17.56 -16.44
N GLY A 200 0.19 -18.16 -15.28
CA GLY A 200 1.21 -18.73 -14.41
C GLY A 200 1.69 -17.83 -13.28
N ASN A 201 0.97 -16.76 -12.93
CA ASN A 201 1.31 -16.03 -11.70
C ASN A 201 0.90 -16.85 -10.49
N GLU A 202 1.79 -16.87 -9.50
CA GLU A 202 1.54 -17.46 -8.20
C GLU A 202 1.33 -16.36 -7.17
N LEU A 203 0.18 -16.37 -6.51
CA LEU A 203 -0.14 -15.50 -5.39
C LEU A 203 -0.20 -16.32 -4.08
N PRO A 204 -0.12 -15.69 -2.90
CA PRO A 204 -0.27 -16.38 -1.62
C PRO A 204 -1.57 -17.20 -1.53
N ALA A 205 -1.42 -18.52 -1.36
CA ALA A 205 -2.53 -19.47 -1.44
C ALA A 205 -3.68 -19.17 -0.46
N ALA A 206 -3.36 -18.69 0.75
CA ALA A 206 -4.37 -18.39 1.77
C ALA A 206 -5.31 -17.24 1.37
N SER A 207 -4.82 -16.25 0.61
CA SER A 207 -5.52 -14.98 0.37
C SER A 207 -6.08 -14.80 -1.05
N ALA A 208 -5.65 -15.63 -2.01
CA ALA A 208 -6.02 -15.51 -3.41
C ALA A 208 -7.08 -16.53 -3.83
N HIS A 209 -7.98 -16.13 -4.73
CA HIS A 209 -8.73 -17.08 -5.56
C HIS A 209 -7.78 -17.72 -6.56
N LEU A 210 -7.83 -19.05 -6.64
CA LEU A 210 -6.94 -19.80 -7.52
C LEU A 210 -7.50 -19.90 -8.94
N TYR A 211 -6.63 -20.14 -9.90
CA TYR A 211 -7.02 -20.56 -11.25
C TYR A 211 -6.82 -22.06 -11.38
N TYR A 212 -7.83 -22.76 -11.89
CA TYR A 212 -7.84 -24.21 -12.10
C TYR A 212 -7.66 -24.52 -13.59
N PRO A 213 -6.44 -24.87 -14.06
CA PRO A 213 -6.17 -25.09 -15.49
C PRO A 213 -7.00 -26.21 -16.10
N GLU A 214 -7.26 -27.26 -15.33
CA GLU A 214 -8.07 -28.42 -15.72
C GLU A 214 -9.55 -28.08 -15.91
N LEU A 215 -10.05 -27.06 -15.20
CA LEU A 215 -11.41 -26.55 -15.33
C LEU A 215 -11.51 -25.30 -16.21
N GLN A 216 -10.37 -24.72 -16.59
CA GLN A 216 -10.23 -23.46 -17.33
C GLN A 216 -11.04 -22.31 -16.73
N ARG A 217 -11.06 -22.20 -15.40
CA ARG A 217 -11.77 -21.14 -14.68
C ARG A 217 -11.08 -20.82 -13.37
N TYR A 218 -11.44 -19.66 -12.82
CA TYR A 218 -11.14 -19.33 -11.45
C TYR A 218 -11.96 -20.16 -10.47
N GLU A 219 -11.39 -20.35 -9.28
CA GLU A 219 -12.06 -20.76 -8.07
C GLU A 219 -13.25 -19.84 -7.79
N THR A 220 -14.38 -20.43 -7.40
CA THR A 220 -15.58 -19.69 -6.99
C THR A 220 -15.46 -19.25 -5.53
N ASP A 221 -16.30 -18.30 -5.11
CA ASP A 221 -16.29 -17.84 -3.71
C ASP A 221 -16.59 -18.97 -2.70
N ASP A 222 -17.45 -19.93 -3.08
CA ASP A 222 -17.79 -21.05 -2.20
C ASP A 222 -16.67 -22.09 -2.13
N GLU A 223 -15.99 -22.36 -3.24
CA GLU A 223 -14.79 -23.20 -3.26
C GLU A 223 -13.66 -22.57 -2.43
N TYR A 224 -13.44 -21.25 -2.58
CA TYR A 224 -12.46 -20.52 -1.79
C TYR A 224 -12.74 -20.63 -0.29
N ARG A 225 -13.98 -20.37 0.14
CA ARG A 225 -14.41 -20.52 1.54
C ARG A 225 -14.20 -21.94 2.06
N ALA A 226 -14.58 -22.94 1.28
CA ALA A 226 -14.42 -24.33 1.67
C ALA A 226 -12.95 -24.73 1.82
N ARG A 227 -12.09 -24.31 0.89
CA ARG A 227 -10.65 -24.57 0.91
C ARG A 227 -9.98 -23.96 2.13
N ILE A 228 -10.18 -22.67 2.38
CA ILE A 228 -9.52 -21.99 3.51
C ILE A 228 -10.04 -22.51 4.86
N HIS A 229 -11.33 -22.80 4.98
CA HIS A 229 -11.89 -23.36 6.20
C HIS A 229 -11.33 -24.76 6.47
N GLY A 230 -11.32 -25.64 5.47
CA GLY A 230 -10.81 -27.01 5.60
C GLY A 230 -9.33 -27.06 5.98
N ASP A 231 -8.50 -26.20 5.39
CA ASP A 231 -7.08 -26.10 5.73
C ASP A 231 -6.86 -25.64 7.18
N LEU A 232 -7.52 -24.56 7.58
CA LEU A 232 -7.41 -24.01 8.93
C LEU A 232 -7.93 -24.99 9.99
N GLU A 233 -9.04 -25.67 9.71
CA GLU A 233 -9.61 -26.70 10.59
C GLU A 233 -8.62 -27.85 10.80
N HIS A 234 -7.99 -28.31 9.72
CA HIS A 234 -6.97 -29.34 9.79
C HIS A 234 -5.76 -28.88 10.62
N SER A 235 -5.28 -27.65 10.40
CA SER A 235 -4.16 -27.06 11.13
C SER A 235 -4.43 -27.00 12.64
N VAL A 236 -5.58 -26.45 13.04
CA VAL A 236 -6.00 -26.35 14.45
C VAL A 236 -6.15 -27.74 15.08
N GLY A 237 -6.82 -28.67 14.39
CA GLY A 237 -7.02 -30.04 14.86
C GLY A 237 -5.71 -30.78 15.08
N LEU A 238 -4.75 -30.63 14.15
CA LEU A 238 -3.46 -31.30 14.23
C LEU A 238 -2.58 -30.75 15.36
N ILE A 239 -2.52 -29.42 15.52
CA ILE A 239 -1.79 -28.80 16.65
C ILE A 239 -2.37 -29.29 17.97
N GLN A 240 -3.70 -29.22 18.14
CA GLN A 240 -4.38 -29.66 19.35
C GLN A 240 -4.11 -31.14 19.66
N ALA A 241 -4.12 -32.01 18.65
CA ALA A 241 -3.87 -33.44 18.83
C ALA A 241 -2.42 -33.76 19.21
N LYS A 242 -1.44 -33.02 18.67
CA LYS A 242 -0.01 -33.30 18.85
C LYS A 242 0.59 -32.62 20.07
N THR A 243 0.10 -31.44 20.46
CA THR A 243 0.68 -30.65 21.55
C THR A 243 -0.25 -30.50 22.75
N GLY A 244 -1.56 -30.73 22.59
CA GLY A 244 -2.56 -30.43 23.62
C GLY A 244 -2.96 -28.94 23.69
N VAL A 245 -2.35 -28.07 22.88
CA VAL A 245 -2.63 -26.63 22.85
C VAL A 245 -3.91 -26.33 22.08
N LYS A 246 -4.81 -25.56 22.72
CA LYS A 246 -5.96 -24.96 22.04
C LYS A 246 -5.52 -23.71 21.28
N VAL A 247 -5.52 -23.79 19.95
CA VAL A 247 -5.14 -22.69 19.08
C VAL A 247 -6.19 -21.58 19.13
N ARG A 248 -5.74 -20.35 19.36
CA ARG A 248 -6.57 -19.11 19.33
C ARG A 248 -5.98 -17.98 18.50
N SER A 249 -4.79 -18.22 17.94
CA SER A 249 -4.00 -17.24 17.21
C SER A 249 -3.69 -17.79 15.82
N ALA A 250 -3.80 -16.95 14.79
CA ALA A 250 -3.32 -17.25 13.45
C ALA A 250 -2.24 -16.25 13.04
N VAL A 251 -1.19 -16.74 12.42
CA VAL A 251 -0.18 -15.95 11.73
C VAL A 251 -0.45 -16.09 10.24
N TRP A 252 -0.54 -15.00 9.48
CA TRP A 252 -0.86 -15.08 8.06
C TRP A 252 0.40 -15.28 7.21
N PRO A 253 0.47 -16.32 6.35
CA PRO A 253 1.55 -16.50 5.40
C PRO A 253 1.80 -15.23 4.59
N TYR A 254 3.07 -14.82 4.48
CA TYR A 254 3.49 -13.59 3.79
C TYR A 254 2.86 -12.30 4.36
N GLY A 255 2.21 -12.36 5.53
CA GLY A 255 1.42 -11.26 6.09
C GLY A 255 0.13 -10.94 5.34
N MET A 256 -0.26 -11.76 4.35
CA MET A 256 -1.37 -11.48 3.44
C MET A 256 -2.68 -12.10 3.92
N TYR A 257 -3.76 -11.32 3.89
CA TYR A 257 -5.06 -11.71 4.41
C TYR A 257 -6.21 -10.99 3.70
N ASN A 258 -7.41 -11.54 3.84
CA ASN A 258 -8.64 -10.86 3.46
C ASN A 258 -9.73 -11.13 4.51
N GLN A 259 -10.86 -10.44 4.37
CA GLN A 259 -11.97 -10.55 5.30
C GLN A 259 -12.53 -11.98 5.42
N THR A 260 -12.67 -12.70 4.29
CA THR A 260 -13.17 -14.09 4.28
C THR A 260 -12.25 -15.03 5.07
N LEU A 261 -10.93 -14.87 4.95
CA LEU A 261 -9.94 -15.65 5.69
C LEU A 261 -10.00 -15.37 7.20
N ILE A 262 -10.17 -14.10 7.59
CA ILE A 262 -10.38 -13.73 8.99
C ILE A 262 -11.63 -14.42 9.54
N GLU A 263 -12.76 -14.36 8.82
CA GLU A 263 -14.03 -14.95 9.25
C GLU A 263 -13.94 -16.48 9.41
N ALA A 264 -13.34 -17.17 8.44
CA ALA A 264 -13.12 -18.62 8.51
C ALA A 264 -12.28 -19.01 9.74
N SER A 265 -11.25 -18.22 10.04
CA SER A 265 -10.39 -18.43 11.21
C SER A 265 -11.10 -18.17 12.54
N GLN A 266 -11.92 -17.13 12.62
CA GLN A 266 -12.73 -16.85 13.81
C GLN A 266 -13.76 -17.95 14.09
N ALA A 267 -14.37 -18.52 13.04
CA ALA A 267 -15.30 -19.65 13.17
C ALA A 267 -14.65 -20.88 13.83
N LEU A 268 -13.32 -21.01 13.71
CA LEU A 268 -12.50 -22.07 14.32
C LEU A 268 -11.92 -21.68 15.70
N GLY A 269 -12.33 -20.55 16.26
CA GLY A 269 -11.91 -20.09 17.59
C GLY A 269 -10.61 -19.28 17.62
N MET A 270 -10.07 -18.91 16.46
CA MET A 270 -8.89 -18.05 16.36
C MET A 270 -9.31 -16.57 16.34
N GLY A 271 -9.16 -15.89 17.47
CA GLY A 271 -9.56 -14.50 17.67
C GLY A 271 -8.44 -13.46 17.55
N VAL A 272 -7.18 -13.90 17.46
CA VAL A 272 -6.00 -13.04 17.31
C VAL A 272 -5.31 -13.37 15.99
N HIS A 273 -5.03 -12.37 15.17
CA HIS A 273 -4.44 -12.56 13.86
C HIS A 273 -3.24 -11.64 13.65
N PHE A 274 -2.13 -12.22 13.22
CA PHE A 274 -0.86 -11.54 13.03
C PHE A 274 -0.57 -11.34 11.53
N THR A 275 -0.33 -10.09 11.15
CA THR A 275 -0.09 -9.59 9.79
C THR A 275 1.37 -9.17 9.62
N LEU A 276 1.74 -8.58 8.48
CA LEU A 276 2.99 -7.80 8.33
C LEU A 276 2.70 -6.32 8.01
N ASP A 277 1.55 -5.81 8.45
CA ASP A 277 1.23 -4.38 8.36
C ASP A 277 2.18 -3.57 9.26
N ASP A 278 2.58 -2.38 8.80
CA ASP A 278 3.52 -1.50 9.52
C ASP A 278 2.88 -0.73 10.69
N GLY A 279 3.71 -0.38 11.66
CA GLY A 279 3.38 0.55 12.74
C GLY A 279 2.95 -0.11 14.06
N PRO A 280 2.69 0.69 15.11
CA PRO A 280 2.33 0.17 16.42
C PRO A 280 0.91 -0.42 16.44
N ASN A 281 0.67 -1.29 17.41
CA ASN A 281 -0.66 -1.82 17.73
C ASN A 281 -1.32 -0.95 18.80
N THR A 282 -1.90 0.17 18.39
CA THR A 282 -2.67 1.10 19.23
C THR A 282 -4.05 0.53 19.61
N PRO A 283 -4.79 1.11 20.57
CA PRO A 283 -6.09 0.61 21.03
C PRO A 283 -7.14 0.43 19.92
N ASP A 284 -7.07 1.24 18.86
CA ASP A 284 -7.95 1.19 17.69
C ASP A 284 -7.61 0.08 16.69
N VAL A 285 -6.43 -0.54 16.81
CA VAL A 285 -6.06 -1.69 15.98
C VAL A 285 -6.78 -2.92 16.51
N PRO A 286 -7.66 -3.56 15.72
CA PRO A 286 -8.34 -4.77 16.15
C PRO A 286 -7.36 -5.92 16.27
N LEU A 287 -7.62 -6.84 17.21
CA LEU A 287 -6.80 -8.05 17.39
C LEU A 287 -6.82 -8.99 16.19
N THR A 288 -7.73 -8.78 15.23
CA THR A 288 -7.76 -9.49 13.96
C THR A 288 -6.79 -8.92 12.91
N LYS A 289 -6.02 -7.90 13.25
CA LYS A 289 -5.05 -7.23 12.37
C LYS A 289 -3.82 -6.76 13.14
N VAL A 290 -3.27 -7.61 14.02
CA VAL A 290 -2.07 -7.29 14.78
C VAL A 290 -0.90 -7.09 13.81
N ARG A 291 -0.29 -5.92 13.87
CA ARG A 291 0.84 -5.45 13.06
C ARG A 291 2.15 -6.00 13.57
N ARG A 292 3.07 -6.31 12.66
CA ARG A 292 4.38 -6.86 13.02
C ARG A 292 5.48 -6.26 12.13
N LEU A 293 6.62 -6.00 12.75
CA LEU A 293 7.84 -5.61 12.06
C LEU A 293 8.59 -6.88 11.63
N LEU A 294 8.78 -7.05 10.32
CA LEU A 294 9.56 -8.15 9.76
C LEU A 294 11.05 -7.93 10.04
N VAL A 295 11.64 -8.77 10.88
CA VAL A 295 13.07 -8.74 11.17
C VAL A 295 13.83 -9.39 10.01
N SER A 296 14.81 -8.68 9.47
CA SER A 296 15.54 -9.06 8.25
C SER A 296 17.04 -9.23 8.53
N TYR A 297 17.74 -9.90 7.62
CA TYR A 297 19.17 -10.24 7.72
C TYR A 297 20.11 -9.05 7.96
N ASP A 298 19.70 -7.85 7.53
CA ASP A 298 20.47 -6.60 7.55
C ASP A 298 20.19 -5.72 8.79
N TRP A 299 19.42 -6.22 9.76
CA TRP A 299 19.12 -5.45 10.97
C TRP A 299 20.34 -5.30 11.88
N ASP A 300 20.76 -4.05 12.06
CA ASP A 300 21.64 -3.60 13.13
C ASP A 300 20.88 -2.78 14.19
N VAL A 301 21.61 -2.22 15.16
CA VAL A 301 21.02 -1.37 16.21
C VAL A 301 20.35 -0.11 15.64
N GLY A 302 20.92 0.48 14.59
CA GLY A 302 20.37 1.69 13.96
C GLY A 302 19.03 1.41 13.27
N THR A 303 18.97 0.32 12.50
CA THR A 303 17.74 -0.17 11.88
C THR A 303 16.70 -0.50 12.94
N LEU A 304 17.07 -1.22 14.00
CA LEU A 304 16.15 -1.56 15.10
C LEU A 304 15.54 -0.30 15.75
N ILE A 305 16.35 0.72 16.04
CA ILE A 305 15.86 2.00 16.61
C ILE A 305 14.85 2.67 15.68
N GLY A 306 15.13 2.68 14.36
CA GLY A 306 14.22 3.23 13.36
C GLY A 306 12.91 2.45 13.29
N GLN A 307 13.00 1.12 13.17
CA GLN A 307 11.86 0.21 13.06
C GLN A 307 10.92 0.27 14.27
N MET A 308 11.47 0.39 15.48
CA MET A 308 10.69 0.57 16.71
C MET A 308 9.98 1.93 16.80
N ARG A 309 10.14 2.81 15.82
CA ARG A 309 9.46 4.10 15.71
C ARG A 309 8.69 4.26 14.39
N VAL A 310 8.68 3.25 13.53
CA VAL A 310 7.93 3.28 12.27
C VAL A 310 6.44 3.49 12.54
N ALA A 311 5.82 4.42 11.82
CA ALA A 311 4.39 4.69 11.87
C ALA A 311 3.63 3.76 10.92
N ARG A 312 2.30 3.73 11.00
CA ARG A 312 1.48 2.98 10.03
C ARG A 312 1.41 3.66 8.66
N ALA A 313 1.31 4.99 8.64
CA ALA A 313 1.06 5.75 7.42
C ALA A 313 2.14 5.50 6.36
N TYR A 314 1.74 5.44 5.10
CA TYR A 314 2.65 5.29 3.95
C TYR A 314 3.59 4.08 4.04
N ARG A 315 3.10 2.94 4.55
CA ARG A 315 3.90 1.70 4.68
C ARG A 315 5.19 1.94 5.48
N GLY A 316 5.05 2.71 6.55
CA GLY A 316 6.14 3.10 7.43
C GLY A 316 7.01 4.26 6.98
N GLU A 317 6.79 4.82 5.79
CA GLU A 317 7.60 5.93 5.29
C GLU A 317 7.27 7.25 6.01
N LYS A 318 8.30 7.88 6.61
CA LYS A 318 8.15 9.18 7.29
C LYS A 318 7.88 10.33 6.31
N ASN A 319 8.60 10.33 5.20
CA ASN A 319 8.52 11.35 4.14
C ASN A 319 8.41 10.62 2.80
N PRO A 320 7.23 10.11 2.45
CA PRO A 320 7.06 9.34 1.23
C PRO A 320 7.42 10.19 0.01
N VAL A 321 8.02 9.58 -0.99
CA VAL A 321 8.30 10.22 -2.29
C VAL A 321 7.67 9.35 -3.37
N GLU A 322 6.78 9.97 -4.15
CA GLU A 322 6.14 9.29 -5.28
C GLU A 322 6.82 9.72 -6.58
N ARG A 323 7.34 8.72 -7.30
CA ARG A 323 7.81 8.84 -8.68
C ARG A 323 6.98 7.87 -9.50
N VAL A 324 6.09 8.42 -10.32
CA VAL A 324 5.00 7.66 -10.94
C VAL A 324 5.21 7.51 -12.44
N VAL A 325 4.97 6.31 -12.95
CA VAL A 325 4.83 6.04 -14.39
C VAL A 325 3.40 5.59 -14.68
N ASN A 326 2.69 6.30 -15.55
CA ASN A 326 1.36 5.88 -15.98
C ASN A 326 1.45 4.92 -17.17
N VAL A 327 0.95 3.70 -16.99
CA VAL A 327 1.00 2.62 -17.98
C VAL A 327 -0.42 2.21 -18.37
N SER A 328 -0.66 2.07 -19.67
CA SER A 328 -1.94 1.64 -20.22
C SER A 328 -1.90 0.17 -20.65
N LEU A 329 -2.84 -0.65 -20.16
CA LEU A 329 -3.00 -2.02 -20.64
C LEU A 329 -3.56 -2.09 -22.07
N ASP A 330 -4.16 -1.01 -22.59
CA ASP A 330 -4.53 -0.94 -24.02
C ASP A 330 -3.30 -1.03 -24.93
N GLU A 331 -2.16 -0.48 -24.51
CA GLU A 331 -0.88 -0.53 -25.26
C GLU A 331 -0.21 -1.90 -25.16
N LEU A 332 -0.34 -2.54 -23.99
CA LEU A 332 0.23 -3.87 -23.73
C LEU A 332 -0.57 -4.97 -24.45
N TYR A 333 -1.89 -4.83 -24.50
CA TYR A 333 -2.76 -5.80 -25.14
C TYR A 333 -2.39 -6.04 -26.61
N ASP A 334 -2.41 -7.30 -27.00
CA ASP A 334 -2.37 -7.77 -28.37
C ASP A 334 -3.27 -9.01 -28.48
N PRO A 335 -4.05 -9.18 -29.57
CA PRO A 335 -4.83 -10.40 -29.80
C PRO A 335 -3.98 -11.68 -29.77
N ASP A 336 -2.68 -11.58 -30.07
CA ASP A 336 -1.71 -12.65 -29.88
C ASP A 336 -1.10 -12.58 -28.45
N PRO A 337 -1.38 -13.56 -27.56
CA PRO A 337 -0.85 -13.58 -26.21
C PRO A 337 0.68 -13.54 -26.15
N ALA A 338 1.37 -14.12 -27.14
CA ALA A 338 2.83 -14.11 -27.17
C ALA A 338 3.40 -12.70 -27.36
N LYS A 339 2.72 -11.86 -28.15
CA LYS A 339 3.10 -10.44 -28.31
C LYS A 339 2.79 -9.62 -27.08
N SER A 340 1.69 -9.91 -26.38
CA SER A 340 1.39 -9.29 -25.08
C SER A 340 2.50 -9.60 -24.07
N GLU A 341 3.01 -10.83 -24.05
CA GLU A 341 4.13 -11.22 -23.18
C GLU A 341 5.47 -10.58 -23.59
N ASP A 342 5.78 -10.47 -24.88
CA ASP A 342 6.96 -9.71 -25.35
C ASP A 342 6.90 -8.24 -24.91
N LYS A 343 5.73 -7.61 -25.07
CA LYS A 343 5.46 -6.24 -24.62
C LYS A 343 5.61 -6.11 -23.10
N LEU A 344 5.11 -7.07 -22.32
CA LEU A 344 5.30 -7.10 -20.88
C LEU A 344 6.78 -7.21 -20.50
N GLY A 345 7.56 -8.06 -21.18
CA GLY A 345 9.00 -8.15 -20.98
C GLY A 345 9.70 -6.79 -21.13
N ARG A 346 9.40 -6.07 -22.22
CA ARG A 346 9.95 -4.72 -22.47
C ARG A 346 9.53 -3.71 -21.40
N LEU A 347 8.27 -3.76 -20.96
CA LEU A 347 7.79 -2.92 -19.87
C LEU A 347 8.57 -3.19 -18.57
N LEU A 348 8.77 -4.46 -18.22
CA LEU A 348 9.48 -4.84 -17.00
C LEU A 348 10.93 -4.35 -17.01
N ASP A 349 11.64 -4.57 -18.11
CA ASP A 349 13.03 -4.10 -18.27
C ASP A 349 13.09 -2.58 -18.13
N ARG A 350 12.18 -1.87 -18.78
CA ARG A 350 12.12 -0.41 -18.76
C ARG A 350 11.80 0.16 -17.38
N ILE A 351 10.86 -0.42 -16.64
CA ILE A 351 10.53 0.02 -15.27
C ILE A 351 11.67 -0.30 -14.31
N LYS A 352 12.32 -1.46 -14.46
CA LYS A 352 13.50 -1.84 -13.68
C LYS A 352 14.69 -0.90 -13.96
N ASP A 353 14.85 -0.43 -15.19
CA ASP A 353 15.90 0.53 -15.55
C ASP A 353 15.61 1.95 -15.08
N LEU A 354 14.34 2.34 -14.97
CA LEU A 354 13.95 3.67 -14.52
C LEU A 354 13.88 3.78 -12.99
N GLU A 355 13.55 2.68 -12.31
CA GLU A 355 13.37 2.57 -10.84
C GLU A 355 12.39 3.61 -10.24
N PRO A 356 11.17 3.78 -10.83
CA PRO A 356 10.16 4.62 -10.21
C PRO A 356 9.70 3.98 -8.89
N LYS A 357 9.04 4.77 -8.04
CA LYS A 357 8.40 4.22 -6.85
C LYS A 357 7.16 3.40 -7.23
N SER A 358 6.38 3.94 -8.15
CA SER A 358 5.02 3.48 -8.41
C SER A 358 4.69 3.46 -9.90
N VAL A 359 3.86 2.50 -10.30
CA VAL A 359 3.20 2.44 -11.60
C VAL A 359 1.71 2.60 -11.39
N TYR A 360 1.12 3.59 -12.06
CA TYR A 360 -0.33 3.74 -12.13
C TYR A 360 -0.79 2.98 -13.38
N LEU A 361 -1.36 1.80 -13.15
CA LEU A 361 -1.71 0.84 -14.20
C LEU A 361 -3.20 0.97 -14.53
N LYS A 362 -3.52 1.45 -15.74
CA LYS A 362 -4.90 1.53 -16.23
C LYS A 362 -5.48 0.11 -16.34
N ALA A 363 -6.48 -0.19 -15.51
CA ALA A 363 -7.04 -1.53 -15.37
C ALA A 363 -8.25 -1.81 -16.29
N TYR A 364 -8.59 -0.85 -17.14
CA TYR A 364 -9.73 -0.90 -18.06
C TYR A 364 -9.31 -0.55 -19.49
N SER A 365 -10.17 -0.92 -20.44
CA SER A 365 -9.96 -0.68 -21.85
C SER A 365 -10.78 0.52 -22.34
N ASP A 366 -10.07 1.44 -22.97
CA ASP A 366 -10.59 2.62 -23.67
C ASP A 366 -9.55 3.02 -24.75
N PRO A 367 -9.45 2.24 -25.84
CA PRO A 367 -8.34 2.34 -26.80
C PRO A 367 -8.38 3.57 -27.71
N ASP A 368 -9.53 4.22 -27.83
CA ASP A 368 -9.74 5.46 -28.57
C ASP A 368 -9.78 6.71 -27.67
N GLY A 369 -9.54 6.53 -26.36
CA GLY A 369 -9.38 7.63 -25.41
C GLY A 369 -10.65 8.45 -25.18
N THR A 370 -11.82 7.81 -25.19
CA THR A 370 -13.10 8.50 -24.94
C THR A 370 -13.33 8.88 -23.49
N GLY A 371 -12.53 8.34 -22.56
CA GLY A 371 -12.71 8.52 -21.12
C GLY A 371 -13.77 7.59 -20.52
N VAL A 372 -14.26 6.61 -21.28
CA VAL A 372 -15.27 5.64 -20.83
C VAL A 372 -14.72 4.22 -20.92
N ALA A 373 -14.76 3.47 -19.82
CA ALA A 373 -14.37 2.07 -19.81
C ALA A 373 -15.40 1.21 -20.57
N ARG A 374 -14.97 0.53 -21.63
CA ARG A 374 -15.82 -0.39 -22.42
C ARG A 374 -15.64 -1.86 -22.09
N ALA A 375 -14.48 -2.17 -21.52
CA ALA A 375 -14.12 -3.48 -21.02
C ALA A 375 -13.10 -3.32 -19.90
N VAL A 376 -12.84 -4.40 -19.17
CA VAL A 376 -11.82 -4.44 -18.10
C VAL A 376 -10.74 -5.48 -18.41
N TYR A 377 -9.62 -5.39 -17.71
CA TYR A 377 -8.50 -6.33 -17.86
C TYR A 377 -8.41 -7.36 -16.71
N PHE A 378 -9.51 -7.57 -16.01
CA PHE A 378 -9.65 -8.54 -14.92
C PHE A 378 -11.03 -9.22 -15.03
N PRO A 379 -11.23 -10.43 -14.47
CA PRO A 379 -12.53 -11.08 -14.50
C PRO A 379 -13.59 -10.21 -13.82
N SER A 380 -14.75 -10.04 -14.46
CA SER A 380 -15.84 -9.22 -13.91
C SER A 380 -17.23 -9.81 -14.17
N ARG A 381 -18.13 -9.61 -13.21
CA ARG A 381 -19.57 -9.94 -13.27
C ARG A 381 -20.37 -8.97 -14.14
N HIS A 382 -19.90 -7.72 -14.29
CA HIS A 382 -20.66 -6.63 -14.92
C HIS A 382 -20.07 -6.12 -16.24
N MET A 383 -18.75 -6.16 -16.36
CA MET A 383 -18.04 -5.64 -17.54
C MET A 383 -17.50 -6.77 -18.41
N PRO A 384 -17.51 -6.63 -19.75
CA PRO A 384 -16.75 -7.52 -20.61
C PRO A 384 -15.26 -7.48 -20.22
N MET A 385 -14.64 -8.65 -20.12
CA MET A 385 -13.18 -8.73 -19.94
C MET A 385 -12.51 -8.79 -21.31
N ARG A 386 -11.68 -7.79 -21.65
CA ARG A 386 -10.98 -7.75 -22.95
C ARG A 386 -9.86 -8.79 -23.01
N ALA A 387 -9.12 -8.93 -21.92
CA ALA A 387 -8.14 -9.97 -21.67
C ALA A 387 -7.88 -10.02 -20.16
N ASP A 388 -7.58 -11.19 -19.63
CA ASP A 388 -7.17 -11.34 -18.24
C ASP A 388 -5.71 -10.91 -18.08
N LEU A 389 -5.45 -9.61 -17.88
CA LEU A 389 -4.11 -9.05 -18.04
C LEU A 389 -3.65 -8.22 -16.84
N PHE A 390 -4.59 -7.67 -16.07
CA PHE A 390 -4.27 -6.79 -14.96
C PHE A 390 -3.45 -7.50 -13.89
N ASN A 391 -3.92 -8.66 -13.39
CA ASN A 391 -3.16 -9.45 -12.41
C ASN A 391 -1.81 -9.91 -12.99
N ARG A 392 -1.80 -10.31 -14.27
CA ARG A 392 -0.57 -10.70 -14.98
C ARG A 392 0.50 -9.62 -14.86
N VAL A 393 0.17 -8.41 -15.27
CA VAL A 393 1.12 -7.29 -15.34
C VAL A 393 1.43 -6.72 -13.95
N ALA A 394 0.42 -6.54 -13.10
CA ALA A 394 0.58 -5.98 -11.76
C ALA A 394 1.55 -6.81 -10.90
N TRP A 395 1.33 -8.13 -10.82
CA TRP A 395 2.18 -9.00 -10.01
C TRP A 395 3.62 -9.06 -10.50
N GLN A 396 3.84 -9.03 -11.83
CA GLN A 396 5.17 -9.06 -12.42
C GLN A 396 5.92 -7.75 -12.15
N LEU A 397 5.24 -6.59 -12.21
CA LEU A 397 5.81 -5.30 -11.82
C LEU A 397 6.21 -5.29 -10.33
N ILE A 398 5.35 -5.80 -9.45
CA ILE A 398 5.62 -5.88 -8.01
C ILE A 398 6.82 -6.79 -7.73
N THR A 399 6.79 -8.02 -8.24
CA THR A 399 7.76 -9.06 -7.85
C THR A 399 9.09 -8.98 -8.60
N ARG A 400 9.11 -8.52 -9.86
CA ARG A 400 10.32 -8.50 -10.69
C ARG A 400 10.93 -7.12 -10.89
N ALA A 401 10.12 -6.07 -10.91
CA ALA A 401 10.60 -4.69 -11.02
C ALA A 401 10.67 -3.97 -9.66
N GLY A 402 10.03 -4.52 -8.61
CA GLY A 402 10.11 -4.00 -7.24
C GLY A 402 9.39 -2.67 -7.03
N VAL A 403 8.40 -2.38 -7.88
CA VAL A 403 7.60 -1.15 -7.83
C VAL A 403 6.24 -1.38 -7.19
N GLN A 404 5.62 -0.31 -6.72
CA GLN A 404 4.26 -0.34 -6.22
C GLN A 404 3.27 -0.18 -7.37
N VAL A 405 2.23 -0.99 -7.44
CA VAL A 405 1.24 -0.91 -8.53
C VAL A 405 -0.07 -0.35 -7.99
N TYR A 406 -0.59 0.70 -8.63
CA TYR A 406 -1.89 1.27 -8.33
C TYR A 406 -2.86 0.95 -9.47
N ALA A 407 -4.02 0.40 -9.14
CA ALA A 407 -5.09 0.19 -10.10
C ALA A 407 -5.73 1.55 -10.45
N ARG A 408 -5.48 2.07 -11.66
CA ARG A 408 -6.14 3.27 -12.18
C ARG A 408 -7.48 2.89 -12.79
N MET A 409 -8.57 3.30 -12.14
CA MET A 409 -9.94 2.89 -12.43
C MET A 409 -10.85 4.12 -12.61
N PRO A 410 -11.88 4.07 -13.49
CA PRO A 410 -12.94 5.05 -13.47
C PRO A 410 -13.73 4.95 -12.16
N LEU A 411 -14.43 6.02 -11.77
CA LEU A 411 -15.43 5.92 -10.70
C LEU A 411 -16.83 5.65 -11.25
N LEU A 412 -17.22 6.37 -12.30
CA LEU A 412 -18.58 6.44 -12.83
C LEU A 412 -18.66 6.08 -14.32
N ALA A 413 -17.61 6.34 -15.10
CA ALA A 413 -17.61 6.19 -16.56
C ALA A 413 -17.41 4.74 -17.02
N PHE A 414 -18.39 3.89 -16.74
CA PHE A 414 -18.48 2.51 -17.22
C PHE A 414 -19.57 2.37 -18.28
N GLN A 415 -19.20 1.88 -19.46
CA GLN A 415 -20.16 1.49 -20.49
C GLN A 415 -20.57 0.04 -20.26
N LEU A 416 -21.68 -0.14 -19.53
CA LEU A 416 -22.23 -1.45 -19.25
C LEU A 416 -22.86 -2.08 -20.51
N PRO A 417 -22.90 -3.43 -20.61
CA PRO A 417 -23.52 -4.12 -21.73
C PRO A 417 -25.00 -3.74 -21.93
N ALA A 418 -25.46 -3.79 -23.19
CA ALA A 418 -26.87 -3.57 -23.50
C ALA A 418 -27.77 -4.56 -22.73
N GLY A 419 -28.83 -4.04 -22.10
CA GLY A 419 -29.74 -4.83 -21.27
C GLY A 419 -29.31 -5.01 -19.81
N HIS A 420 -28.11 -4.55 -19.43
CA HIS A 420 -27.70 -4.55 -18.02
C HIS A 420 -28.61 -3.61 -17.20
N PRO A 421 -29.09 -3.99 -16.00
CA PRO A 421 -30.04 -3.18 -15.20
C PRO A 421 -29.57 -1.75 -14.89
N ALA A 422 -28.26 -1.55 -14.73
CA ALA A 422 -27.65 -0.24 -14.50
C ALA A 422 -27.27 0.54 -15.77
N ALA A 423 -27.36 -0.03 -16.98
CA ALA A 423 -26.82 0.61 -18.20
C ALA A 423 -27.46 1.97 -18.52
N GLY A 424 -28.75 2.15 -18.20
CA GLY A 424 -29.48 3.42 -18.37
C GLY A 424 -29.50 4.32 -17.14
N ARG A 425 -28.85 3.93 -16.05
CA ARG A 425 -28.85 4.66 -14.77
C ARG A 425 -27.68 5.66 -14.74
N VAL A 426 -27.75 6.63 -15.64
CA VAL A 426 -26.66 7.58 -15.90
C VAL A 426 -26.92 8.93 -15.24
N VAL A 427 -25.86 9.71 -15.04
CA VAL A 427 -25.94 11.12 -14.65
C VAL A 427 -26.73 11.88 -15.70
N GLU A 428 -27.75 12.61 -15.27
CA GLU A 428 -28.55 13.48 -16.13
C GLU A 428 -28.09 14.93 -16.01
N ASN A 429 -28.04 15.62 -17.15
CA ASN A 429 -27.66 17.02 -17.23
C ASN A 429 -28.85 17.86 -17.70
N ALA A 430 -29.23 18.89 -16.95
CA ALA A 430 -30.37 19.75 -17.27
C ALA A 430 -30.24 20.47 -18.63
N MET A 431 -29.02 20.65 -19.13
CA MET A 431 -28.71 21.29 -20.41
C MET A 431 -28.60 20.30 -21.58
N GLY A 432 -28.76 18.99 -21.33
CA GLY A 432 -28.75 17.94 -22.36
C GLY A 432 -27.37 17.57 -22.95
N ASN A 433 -26.28 18.22 -22.53
CA ASN A 433 -24.94 18.07 -23.12
C ASN A 433 -23.93 17.43 -22.16
N ALA A 434 -24.13 16.18 -21.76
CA ALA A 434 -23.12 15.46 -20.98
C ALA A 434 -21.86 15.19 -21.83
N ARG A 435 -20.68 15.60 -21.33
CA ARG A 435 -19.39 15.40 -22.05
C ARG A 435 -18.96 13.94 -22.11
N VAL A 436 -19.28 13.17 -21.07
CA VAL A 436 -18.92 11.76 -20.89
C VAL A 436 -20.09 11.05 -20.21
N GLN A 437 -20.44 9.85 -20.70
CA GLN A 437 -21.46 9.01 -20.08
C GLN A 437 -20.92 8.47 -18.75
N ARG A 438 -21.60 8.82 -17.65
CA ARG A 438 -21.27 8.42 -16.28
C ARG A 438 -22.48 7.76 -15.65
N LEU A 439 -22.30 6.65 -14.95
CA LEU A 439 -23.32 6.09 -14.09
C LEU A 439 -23.64 7.07 -12.95
N SER A 440 -24.92 7.21 -12.60
CA SER A 440 -25.32 8.06 -11.49
C SER A 440 -24.89 7.43 -10.16
N PRO A 441 -24.06 8.08 -9.33
CA PRO A 441 -23.68 7.53 -8.04
C PRO A 441 -24.82 7.56 -7.01
N PHE A 442 -25.94 8.22 -7.34
CA PHE A 442 -27.14 8.34 -6.52
C PHE A 442 -28.14 7.20 -6.77
N ASP A 443 -28.08 6.56 -7.94
CA ASP A 443 -28.91 5.39 -8.23
C ASP A 443 -28.32 4.15 -7.55
N GLU A 444 -29.14 3.44 -6.78
CA GLU A 444 -28.71 2.29 -5.98
C GLU A 444 -28.17 1.14 -6.83
N THR A 445 -28.79 0.88 -7.99
CA THR A 445 -28.36 -0.21 -8.88
C THR A 445 -27.04 0.13 -9.56
N ALA A 446 -26.89 1.38 -10.02
CA ALA A 446 -25.64 1.87 -10.57
C ALA A 446 -24.50 1.84 -9.54
N ARG A 447 -24.74 2.33 -8.34
CA ARG A 447 -23.76 2.33 -7.24
C ARG A 447 -23.35 0.91 -6.86
N ALA A 448 -24.30 0.00 -6.69
CA ALA A 448 -24.01 -1.41 -6.40
C ALA A 448 -23.18 -2.07 -7.52
N THR A 449 -23.50 -1.78 -8.78
CA THR A 449 -22.72 -2.27 -9.93
C THR A 449 -21.27 -1.80 -9.89
N ILE A 450 -21.03 -0.52 -9.57
CA ILE A 450 -19.67 0.02 -9.44
C ILE A 450 -18.93 -0.66 -8.28
N VAL A 451 -19.59 -0.82 -7.14
CA VAL A 451 -19.04 -1.54 -5.97
C VAL A 451 -18.61 -2.95 -6.37
N ASP A 452 -19.48 -3.69 -7.07
CA ASP A 452 -19.19 -5.05 -7.52
C ASP A 452 -18.01 -5.12 -8.51
N ILE A 453 -17.86 -4.14 -9.41
CA ILE A 453 -16.70 -4.05 -10.32
C ILE A 453 -15.38 -3.86 -9.52
N TYR A 454 -15.38 -3.06 -8.47
CA TYR A 454 -14.21 -2.90 -7.59
C TYR A 454 -13.94 -4.15 -6.75
N ASP A 455 -14.99 -4.82 -6.27
CA ASP A 455 -14.85 -6.09 -5.56
C ASP A 455 -14.24 -7.15 -6.51
N ASP A 456 -14.70 -7.22 -7.77
CA ASP A 456 -14.15 -8.13 -8.80
C ASP A 456 -12.65 -7.91 -9.04
N LEU A 457 -12.24 -6.64 -9.20
CA LEU A 457 -10.83 -6.28 -9.35
C LEU A 457 -9.99 -6.84 -8.20
N THR A 458 -10.49 -6.73 -6.97
CA THR A 458 -9.72 -7.13 -5.80
C THR A 458 -9.61 -8.64 -5.63
N ARG A 459 -10.63 -9.41 -6.04
CA ARG A 459 -10.65 -10.87 -5.93
C ARG A 459 -9.55 -11.55 -6.72
N TYR A 460 -9.29 -11.04 -7.93
CA TYR A 460 -8.49 -11.73 -8.94
C TYR A 460 -7.11 -11.12 -9.17
N ALA A 461 -6.72 -10.09 -8.41
CA ALA A 461 -5.44 -9.42 -8.58
C ALA A 461 -4.81 -8.99 -7.25
N SER A 462 -3.49 -8.80 -7.27
CA SER A 462 -2.74 -8.19 -6.17
C SER A 462 -2.14 -6.84 -6.59
N PHE A 463 -2.34 -5.80 -5.79
CA PHE A 463 -1.87 -4.44 -6.05
C PHE A 463 -1.79 -3.61 -4.76
N ASN A 464 -1.07 -2.48 -4.81
CA ASN A 464 -0.68 -1.71 -3.63
C ASN A 464 -1.44 -0.40 -3.45
N GLY A 465 -2.29 -0.02 -4.40
CA GLY A 465 -3.07 1.21 -4.30
C GLY A 465 -4.16 1.35 -5.36
N VAL A 466 -4.99 2.37 -5.23
CA VAL A 466 -6.08 2.66 -6.17
C VAL A 466 -6.03 4.12 -6.58
N VAL A 467 -6.13 4.38 -7.88
CA VAL A 467 -6.30 5.73 -8.43
C VAL A 467 -7.72 5.87 -8.95
N PHE A 468 -8.52 6.69 -8.28
CA PHE A 468 -9.87 7.01 -8.73
C PHE A 468 -9.82 8.09 -9.82
N GLY A 469 -10.40 7.80 -10.97
CA GLY A 469 -10.36 8.61 -12.18
C GLY A 469 -11.03 9.99 -12.08
N GLU A 470 -10.69 10.84 -13.05
CA GLU A 470 -11.18 12.22 -13.20
C GLU A 470 -12.64 12.28 -13.66
N ASP A 471 -13.19 11.17 -14.16
CA ASP A 471 -14.58 11.04 -14.59
C ASP A 471 -15.59 11.26 -13.45
N ALA A 472 -15.11 11.20 -12.23
CA ALA A 472 -15.84 11.42 -11.02
C ALA A 472 -16.08 12.91 -10.72
N THR A 473 -16.80 13.57 -11.63
CA THR A 473 -17.19 14.98 -11.58
C THR A 473 -18.70 15.11 -11.66
N LEU A 474 -19.24 16.22 -11.15
CA LEU A 474 -20.64 16.63 -11.33
C LEU A 474 -20.72 18.16 -11.39
N ASN A 475 -21.02 18.72 -12.56
CA ASN A 475 -21.12 20.18 -12.72
C ASN A 475 -22.41 20.75 -12.12
N GLU A 476 -22.59 22.05 -12.18
CA GLU A 476 -23.73 22.76 -11.63
C GLU A 476 -25.06 22.45 -12.32
N TYR A 477 -25.08 21.70 -13.41
CA TYR A 477 -26.31 21.23 -14.06
C TYR A 477 -26.52 19.72 -13.88
N GLU A 478 -25.72 19.09 -13.01
CA GLU A 478 -25.68 17.65 -12.76
C GLU A 478 -25.63 17.34 -11.26
N ASP A 479 -26.24 16.27 -10.78
CA ASP A 479 -27.06 15.28 -11.48
C ASP A 479 -28.55 15.64 -11.27
N VAL A 480 -29.36 15.67 -12.32
CA VAL A 480 -30.80 16.01 -12.21
C VAL A 480 -31.73 14.79 -12.26
N SER A 481 -31.17 13.59 -12.22
CA SER A 481 -31.96 12.36 -12.14
C SER A 481 -32.81 12.31 -10.87
N LEU A 482 -33.90 11.54 -10.91
CA LEU A 482 -34.82 11.40 -9.78
C LEU A 482 -34.09 10.95 -8.50
N ALA A 483 -33.22 9.94 -8.61
CA ALA A 483 -32.44 9.42 -7.49
C ALA A 483 -31.53 10.48 -6.85
N ALA A 484 -30.94 11.36 -7.68
CA ALA A 484 -30.14 12.47 -7.21
C ALA A 484 -30.99 13.49 -6.44
N THR A 485 -32.12 13.93 -7.01
CA THR A 485 -33.00 14.91 -6.34
C THR A 485 -33.62 14.38 -5.04
N ASP A 486 -33.90 13.08 -4.95
CA ASP A 486 -34.32 12.43 -3.72
C ASP A 486 -33.22 12.51 -2.65
N THR A 487 -31.96 12.25 -3.04
CA THR A 487 -30.80 12.40 -2.17
C THR A 487 -30.62 13.86 -1.71
N TYR A 488 -30.79 14.83 -2.60
CA TYR A 488 -30.64 16.26 -2.27
C TYR A 488 -31.65 16.71 -1.19
N ALA A 489 -32.87 16.17 -1.21
CA ALA A 489 -33.85 16.42 -0.17
C ALA A 489 -33.38 15.97 1.22
N THR A 490 -32.61 14.87 1.29
CA THR A 490 -32.01 14.40 2.57
C THR A 490 -30.92 15.34 3.08
N TRP A 491 -30.31 16.12 2.19
CA TRP A 491 -29.35 17.18 2.54
C TRP A 491 -30.04 18.51 2.88
N GLY A 492 -31.38 18.54 2.93
CA GLY A 492 -32.14 19.76 3.19
C GLY A 492 -32.18 20.73 2.00
N LEU A 493 -31.88 20.28 0.79
CA LEU A 493 -31.98 21.06 -0.45
C LEU A 493 -33.35 20.84 -1.12
N PRO A 494 -33.88 21.83 -1.85
CA PRO A 494 -35.08 21.63 -2.64
C PRO A 494 -34.83 20.66 -3.79
N ARG A 495 -35.82 19.83 -4.12
CA ARG A 495 -35.77 18.94 -5.29
C ARG A 495 -35.76 19.70 -6.62
N ASP A 496 -36.31 20.91 -6.62
CA ASP A 496 -36.32 21.80 -7.78
C ASP A 496 -34.96 22.48 -7.94
N ILE A 497 -34.18 22.00 -8.92
CA ILE A 497 -32.83 22.49 -9.22
C ILE A 497 -32.84 23.98 -9.60
N ALA A 498 -33.90 24.48 -10.24
CA ALA A 498 -33.99 25.90 -10.58
C ALA A 498 -34.01 26.79 -9.32
N ARG A 499 -34.59 26.29 -8.21
CA ARG A 499 -34.52 26.98 -6.91
C ARG A 499 -33.13 26.94 -6.29
N ILE A 500 -32.37 25.87 -6.51
CA ILE A 500 -30.97 25.80 -6.08
C ILE A 500 -30.18 26.84 -6.88
N HIS A 501 -30.29 26.87 -8.22
CA HIS A 501 -29.61 27.84 -9.09
C HIS A 501 -29.95 29.29 -8.77
N ALA A 502 -31.18 29.57 -8.35
CA ALA A 502 -31.62 30.92 -7.98
C ALA A 502 -31.05 31.44 -6.65
N SER A 503 -30.27 30.63 -5.90
CA SER A 503 -29.70 31.03 -4.61
C SER A 503 -28.24 30.61 -4.47
N ASP A 504 -27.34 31.60 -4.35
CA ASP A 504 -25.90 31.36 -4.14
C ASP A 504 -25.61 30.54 -2.87
N SER A 505 -26.45 30.65 -1.84
CA SER A 505 -26.31 29.85 -0.63
C SER A 505 -26.67 28.38 -0.88
N LEU A 506 -27.76 28.12 -1.61
CA LEU A 506 -28.15 26.76 -1.95
C LEU A 506 -27.19 26.14 -2.94
N MET A 507 -26.69 26.91 -3.92
CA MET A 507 -25.67 26.45 -4.86
C MET A 507 -24.38 26.02 -4.17
N ARG A 508 -23.86 26.83 -3.25
CA ARG A 508 -22.65 26.46 -2.49
C ARG A 508 -22.87 25.22 -1.63
N HIS A 509 -24.01 25.13 -0.95
CA HIS A 509 -24.34 23.93 -0.17
C HIS A 509 -24.43 22.68 -1.06
N TRP A 510 -25.11 22.78 -2.20
CA TRP A 510 -25.27 21.67 -3.13
C TRP A 510 -23.94 21.23 -3.77
N ALA A 511 -23.12 22.18 -4.21
CA ALA A 511 -21.78 21.92 -4.74
C ALA A 511 -20.90 21.18 -3.73
N SER A 512 -20.81 21.69 -2.49
CA SER A 512 -20.04 21.07 -1.42
C SER A 512 -20.57 19.68 -1.06
N ALA A 513 -21.90 19.52 -0.98
CA ALA A 513 -22.52 18.23 -0.68
C ALA A 513 -22.24 17.18 -1.77
N LYS A 514 -22.27 17.54 -3.06
CA LYS A 514 -21.87 16.65 -4.16
C LYS A 514 -20.39 16.24 -4.06
N THR A 515 -19.48 17.19 -3.80
CA THR A 515 -18.05 16.92 -3.61
C THR A 515 -17.82 15.93 -2.47
N MET A 516 -18.48 16.15 -1.33
CA MET A 516 -18.38 15.25 -0.18
C MET A 516 -19.03 13.89 -0.43
N TYR A 517 -20.12 13.82 -1.20
CA TYR A 517 -20.77 12.56 -1.55
C TYR A 517 -19.88 11.68 -2.44
N LEU A 518 -19.26 12.24 -3.48
CA LEU A 518 -18.31 11.52 -4.33
C LEU A 518 -17.07 11.09 -3.54
N THR A 519 -16.57 11.96 -2.65
CA THR A 519 -15.45 11.64 -1.76
C THR A 519 -15.82 10.47 -0.85
N ALA A 520 -16.97 10.51 -0.18
CA ALA A 520 -17.43 9.42 0.67
C ALA A 520 -17.59 8.10 -0.10
N PHE A 521 -18.08 8.15 -1.34
CA PHE A 521 -18.19 6.95 -2.17
C PHE A 521 -16.83 6.33 -2.48
N THR A 522 -15.83 7.13 -2.88
CA THR A 522 -14.47 6.58 -3.09
C THR A 522 -13.84 6.02 -1.82
N GLN A 523 -14.13 6.61 -0.65
CA GLN A 523 -13.66 6.08 0.64
C GLN A 523 -14.30 4.73 0.98
N GLU A 524 -15.58 4.53 0.64
CA GLU A 524 -16.24 3.22 0.74
C GLU A 524 -15.52 2.18 -0.14
N LEU A 525 -15.27 2.51 -1.41
CA LEU A 525 -14.56 1.62 -2.33
C LEU A 525 -13.13 1.33 -1.83
N ALA A 526 -12.42 2.33 -1.33
CA ALA A 526 -11.08 2.15 -0.75
C ALA A 526 -11.08 1.21 0.46
N GLN A 527 -12.10 1.27 1.31
CA GLN A 527 -12.24 0.34 2.44
C GLN A 527 -12.47 -1.09 1.96
N ARG A 528 -13.28 -1.30 0.93
CA ARG A 528 -13.49 -2.62 0.31
C ARG A 528 -12.20 -3.18 -0.28
N VAL A 529 -11.46 -2.37 -1.05
CA VAL A 529 -10.15 -2.75 -1.59
C VAL A 529 -9.17 -3.14 -0.48
N ARG A 530 -9.06 -2.34 0.59
CA ARG A 530 -8.20 -2.64 1.75
C ARG A 530 -8.59 -3.92 2.49
N ALA A 531 -9.88 -4.29 2.48
CA ALA A 531 -10.35 -5.51 3.13
C ALA A 531 -9.89 -6.79 2.40
N TYR A 532 -9.50 -6.69 1.14
CA TYR A 532 -9.09 -7.82 0.31
C TYR A 532 -7.58 -7.87 0.03
N GLN A 533 -6.95 -6.72 -0.14
CA GLN A 533 -5.53 -6.60 -0.55
C GLN A 533 -4.55 -6.65 0.63
N GLY A 534 -4.80 -7.49 1.64
CA GLY A 534 -3.84 -7.67 2.74
C GLY A 534 -3.75 -6.51 3.74
N GLY A 535 -4.76 -5.64 3.83
CA GLY A 535 -4.80 -4.64 4.91
C GLY A 535 -4.13 -3.30 4.64
N GLY A 536 -3.67 -2.62 5.70
CA GLY A 536 -3.54 -1.16 5.82
C GLY A 536 -2.58 -0.44 4.87
N ASN A 537 -1.93 -1.16 3.96
CA ASN A 537 -0.88 -0.67 3.06
C ASN A 537 -1.39 -0.29 1.66
N VAL A 538 -2.69 -0.44 1.38
CA VAL A 538 -3.30 0.12 0.16
C VAL A 538 -3.46 1.63 0.28
N LEU A 539 -2.75 2.35 -0.58
CA LEU A 539 -2.82 3.81 -0.67
C LEU A 539 -3.86 4.25 -1.71
N THR A 540 -4.46 5.40 -1.45
CA THR A 540 -5.54 5.99 -2.23
C THR A 540 -5.08 7.25 -2.93
N VAL A 541 -5.40 7.34 -4.21
CA VAL A 541 -5.08 8.48 -5.05
C VAL A 541 -6.35 8.95 -5.73
N ARG A 542 -6.52 10.27 -5.80
CA ARG A 542 -7.62 10.88 -6.55
C ARG A 542 -7.06 11.75 -7.66
N ALA A 543 -7.49 11.50 -8.88
CA ALA A 543 -7.10 12.32 -10.01
C ALA A 543 -7.82 13.68 -9.99
N LEU A 544 -7.10 14.74 -10.36
CA LEU A 544 -7.55 16.13 -10.35
C LEU A 544 -7.01 16.83 -11.60
N SER A 545 -7.88 17.53 -12.33
CA SER A 545 -7.46 18.33 -13.48
C SER A 545 -6.80 19.64 -13.02
N ALA A 546 -5.87 20.18 -13.81
CA ALA A 546 -5.33 21.51 -13.54
C ALA A 546 -6.41 22.61 -13.61
N GLU A 547 -7.48 22.41 -14.39
CA GLU A 547 -8.59 23.36 -14.49
C GLU A 547 -9.29 23.53 -13.13
N ALA A 548 -9.58 22.42 -12.45
CA ALA A 548 -10.18 22.46 -11.12
C ALA A 548 -9.27 23.07 -10.04
N VAL A 549 -7.96 23.20 -10.30
CA VAL A 549 -7.04 23.91 -9.40
C VAL A 549 -7.05 25.42 -9.64
N PHE A 550 -7.24 25.85 -10.89
CA PHE A 550 -7.30 27.28 -11.23
C PHE A 550 -8.69 27.89 -11.08
N ASP A 551 -9.73 27.06 -10.96
CA ASP A 551 -11.10 27.49 -10.83
C ASP A 551 -11.48 27.75 -9.36
N ASP A 552 -11.71 29.02 -9.02
CA ASP A 552 -12.14 29.44 -7.68
C ASP A 552 -13.51 28.82 -7.27
N ASP A 553 -14.31 28.37 -8.24
CA ASP A 553 -15.61 27.72 -8.07
C ASP A 553 -15.58 26.23 -8.47
N ALA A 554 -14.42 25.56 -8.36
CA ALA A 554 -14.24 24.16 -8.79
C ALA A 554 -15.24 23.16 -8.18
N GLU A 555 -15.70 23.36 -6.94
CA GLU A 555 -16.74 22.51 -6.35
C GLU A 555 -18.06 22.61 -7.12
N ARG A 556 -18.38 23.80 -7.64
CA ARG A 556 -19.60 24.04 -8.41
C ARG A 556 -19.50 23.41 -9.79
N HIS A 557 -18.38 23.63 -10.50
CA HIS A 557 -18.22 23.22 -11.90
C HIS A 557 -17.78 21.76 -12.06
N PHE A 558 -17.13 21.17 -11.05
CA PHE A 558 -16.57 19.81 -11.14
C PHE A 558 -16.97 18.90 -9.99
N ALA A 559 -17.49 19.42 -8.87
CA ALA A 559 -17.58 18.68 -7.60
C ALA A 559 -16.21 18.14 -7.14
N GLN A 560 -15.16 18.95 -7.32
CA GLN A 560 -13.79 18.66 -6.92
C GLN A 560 -13.21 19.82 -6.11
N ASN A 561 -12.33 19.50 -5.16
CA ASN A 561 -11.66 20.49 -4.32
C ASN A 561 -10.30 19.93 -3.86
N LEU A 562 -9.22 20.68 -4.09
CA LEU A 562 -7.86 20.26 -3.73
C LEU A 562 -7.71 20.04 -2.22
N ASP A 563 -8.21 20.95 -1.38
CA ASP A 563 -8.13 20.84 0.09
C ASP A 563 -8.91 19.62 0.63
N VAL A 564 -10.08 19.34 0.03
CA VAL A 564 -10.84 18.12 0.34
C VAL A 564 -10.03 16.89 -0.07
N PHE A 565 -9.40 16.90 -1.24
CA PHE A 565 -8.65 15.74 -1.75
C PHE A 565 -7.39 15.47 -0.92
N VAL A 566 -6.57 16.48 -0.63
CA VAL A 566 -5.35 16.30 0.21
C VAL A 566 -5.68 15.87 1.64
N THR A 567 -6.90 16.16 2.11
CA THR A 567 -7.39 15.71 3.41
C THR A 567 -7.81 14.23 3.38
N ASN A 568 -8.50 13.80 2.33
CA ASN A 568 -9.17 12.49 2.30
C ASN A 568 -8.39 11.38 1.58
N TYR A 569 -7.41 11.71 0.73
CA TYR A 569 -6.59 10.73 0.02
C TYR A 569 -5.13 10.77 0.48
N ASP A 570 -4.41 9.68 0.23
CA ASP A 570 -2.98 9.59 0.52
C ASP A 570 -2.20 10.50 -0.43
N PHE A 571 -2.60 10.53 -1.70
CA PHE A 571 -2.08 11.44 -2.73
C PHE A 571 -3.18 12.00 -3.65
N VAL A 572 -2.86 13.09 -4.34
CA VAL A 572 -3.64 13.67 -5.44
C VAL A 572 -2.83 13.55 -6.72
N ALA A 573 -3.36 12.90 -7.75
CA ALA A 573 -2.72 12.84 -9.07
C ALA A 573 -3.20 14.05 -9.89
N LEU A 574 -2.35 15.06 -10.00
CA LEU A 574 -2.66 16.29 -10.71
C LEU A 574 -2.17 16.20 -12.16
N ALA A 575 -3.09 16.28 -13.11
CA ALA A 575 -2.76 16.43 -14.52
C ALA A 575 -2.08 17.79 -14.76
N ALA A 576 -0.75 17.82 -14.82
CA ALA A 576 0.06 19.03 -14.86
C ALA A 576 0.28 19.54 -16.29
N PHE A 577 -0.81 19.68 -17.03
CA PHE A 577 -0.84 20.25 -18.38
C PHE A 577 -2.18 20.96 -18.65
N PRO A 578 -2.19 21.98 -19.52
CA PRO A 578 -3.43 22.66 -19.89
C PRO A 578 -4.34 21.73 -20.70
N ASP A 579 -5.65 21.80 -20.51
CA ASP A 579 -6.62 21.05 -21.32
C ASP A 579 -6.53 21.44 -22.81
N GLN A 580 -6.98 20.54 -23.69
CA GLN A 580 -6.99 20.70 -25.14
C GLN A 580 -7.69 21.99 -25.60
N ALA A 581 -8.71 22.46 -24.87
CA ALA A 581 -9.42 23.70 -25.19
C ALA A 581 -8.54 24.94 -24.99
N ALA A 582 -7.68 24.93 -23.96
CA ALA A 582 -6.73 26.02 -23.69
C ALA A 582 -5.52 25.98 -24.64
N THR A 583 -5.09 24.78 -25.08
CA THR A 583 -3.96 24.63 -26.00
C THR A 583 -4.27 25.14 -27.42
N ARG A 584 -5.52 25.04 -27.89
CA ARG A 584 -5.92 25.56 -29.23
C ARG A 584 -5.86 27.08 -29.35
N ALA A 585 -5.89 27.83 -28.24
CA ALA A 585 -5.83 29.30 -28.25
C ALA A 585 -4.40 29.85 -28.41
N ALA A 586 -3.37 29.04 -28.17
CA ALA A 586 -1.98 29.44 -28.23
C ALA A 586 -1.34 28.99 -29.56
N GLY A 587 -1.49 29.79 -30.62
CA GLY A 587 -0.88 29.52 -31.92
C GLY A 587 0.66 29.34 -31.88
N ALA A 588 1.15 28.39 -32.68
CA ALA A 588 2.48 27.77 -32.52
C ALA A 588 3.67 28.59 -33.02
N VAL A 589 4.71 28.68 -32.17
CA VAL A 589 6.15 28.77 -32.51
C VAL A 589 6.93 28.07 -31.38
N ALA A 590 7.71 27.03 -31.73
CA ALA A 590 8.33 26.07 -30.82
C ALA A 590 9.24 26.61 -29.68
N GLY A 591 9.57 27.91 -29.67
CA GLY A 591 10.33 28.59 -28.60
C GLY A 591 9.54 29.60 -27.75
N ARG A 592 8.30 29.94 -28.12
CA ARG A 592 7.35 30.70 -27.30
C ARG A 592 6.48 29.76 -26.47
N GLU A 593 6.09 28.63 -27.04
CA GLU A 593 5.29 27.60 -26.36
C GLU A 593 6.01 27.06 -25.12
N ALA A 594 7.28 26.62 -25.23
CA ALA A 594 8.01 26.12 -24.06
C ALA A 594 8.13 27.15 -22.91
N ARG A 595 8.23 28.45 -23.22
CA ARG A 595 8.24 29.53 -22.21
C ARG A 595 6.86 29.75 -21.61
N ALA A 596 5.82 29.74 -22.43
CA ALA A 596 4.43 29.85 -21.97
C ALA A 596 4.04 28.65 -21.08
N THR A 597 4.38 27.42 -21.51
CA THR A 597 4.17 26.19 -20.73
C THR A 597 4.93 26.22 -19.42
N ASN A 598 6.19 26.67 -19.39
CA ASN A 598 6.94 26.80 -18.14
C ASN A 598 6.34 27.85 -17.20
N SER A 599 5.90 29.00 -17.72
CA SER A 599 5.23 30.02 -16.90
C SER A 599 3.87 29.55 -16.36
N TRP A 600 3.14 28.77 -17.16
CA TRP A 600 1.89 28.15 -16.73
C TRP A 600 2.15 27.11 -15.64
N LEU A 601 3.16 26.26 -15.81
CA LEU A 601 3.56 25.26 -14.82
C LEU A 601 4.03 25.90 -13.50
N ASP A 602 4.77 27.02 -13.57
CA ASP A 602 5.13 27.81 -12.38
C ASP A 602 3.90 28.34 -11.65
N SER A 603 2.90 28.81 -12.41
CA SER A 603 1.66 29.33 -11.85
C SER A 603 0.86 28.21 -11.18
N LEU A 604 0.72 27.05 -11.83
CA LEU A 604 0.08 25.86 -11.26
C LEU A 604 0.79 25.45 -9.96
N THR A 605 2.12 25.37 -10.00
CA THR A 605 2.93 24.99 -8.85
C THR A 605 2.71 25.95 -7.68
N LYS A 606 2.73 27.26 -7.95
CA LYS A 606 2.48 28.28 -6.92
C LYS A 606 1.08 28.17 -6.34
N THR A 607 0.06 27.96 -7.17
CA THR A 607 -1.33 27.78 -6.71
C THR A 607 -1.44 26.57 -5.80
N VAL A 608 -0.96 25.40 -6.24
CA VAL A 608 -0.98 24.16 -5.44
C VAL A 608 -0.24 24.35 -4.11
N LEU A 609 0.97 24.91 -4.12
CA LEU A 609 1.78 25.08 -2.91
C LEU A 609 1.23 26.13 -1.94
N ALA A 610 0.27 26.97 -2.37
CA ALA A 610 -0.44 27.87 -1.47
C ALA A 610 -1.45 27.13 -0.57
N HIS A 611 -1.89 25.93 -0.96
CA HIS A 611 -2.80 25.10 -0.17
C HIS A 611 -2.04 24.30 0.91
N PRO A 612 -2.49 24.31 2.18
CA PRO A 612 -1.88 23.53 3.24
C PRO A 612 -1.78 22.04 2.90
N LYS A 613 -0.63 21.42 3.16
CA LYS A 613 -0.32 19.98 2.92
C LYS A 613 -0.31 19.53 1.45
N ALA A 614 -0.74 20.36 0.50
CA ALA A 614 -0.77 19.97 -0.92
C ALA A 614 0.62 19.65 -1.48
N GLY A 615 1.66 20.42 -1.11
CA GLY A 615 3.04 20.16 -1.55
C GLY A 615 3.60 18.79 -1.17
N THR A 616 3.09 18.17 -0.10
CA THR A 616 3.51 16.84 0.40
C THR A 616 2.58 15.70 -0.03
N LYS A 617 1.56 15.99 -0.85
CA LYS A 617 0.54 15.01 -1.25
C LYS A 617 0.17 15.05 -2.73
N THR A 618 0.51 16.11 -3.46
CA THR A 618 0.16 16.25 -4.87
C THR A 618 1.29 15.72 -5.75
N VAL A 619 0.99 14.67 -6.52
CA VAL A 619 1.82 14.13 -7.60
C VAL A 619 1.57 14.95 -8.86
N PHE A 620 2.57 15.65 -9.37
CA PHE A 620 2.46 16.39 -10.63
C PHE A 620 2.71 15.43 -11.80
N GLU A 621 1.65 15.02 -12.49
CA GLU A 621 1.70 14.13 -13.66
C GLU A 621 1.90 14.95 -14.95
N LEU A 622 3.13 14.94 -15.47
CA LEU A 622 3.47 15.63 -16.71
C LEU A 622 3.09 14.80 -17.95
N PRO A 623 2.65 15.44 -19.04
CA PRO A 623 2.34 14.73 -20.26
C PRO A 623 3.64 14.27 -20.94
N ALA A 624 3.68 13.00 -21.36
CA ALA A 624 4.72 12.48 -22.25
C ALA A 624 4.35 12.58 -23.73
N VAL A 625 3.08 12.87 -24.01
CA VAL A 625 2.51 13.11 -25.34
C VAL A 625 1.77 14.43 -25.29
N ASP A 626 2.00 15.29 -26.27
CA ASP A 626 1.32 16.57 -26.39
C ASP A 626 -0.18 16.35 -26.61
N PRO A 627 -1.06 16.84 -25.71
CA PRO A 627 -2.49 16.58 -25.78
C PRO A 627 -3.15 17.11 -27.06
N ALA A 628 -2.62 18.17 -27.67
CA ALA A 628 -3.19 18.82 -28.84
C ALA A 628 -2.73 18.17 -30.15
N THR A 629 -1.45 17.80 -30.24
CA THR A 629 -0.86 17.26 -31.47
C THR A 629 -0.73 15.74 -31.47
N GLN A 630 -0.91 15.10 -30.31
CA GLN A 630 -0.67 13.67 -30.09
C GLN A 630 0.75 13.23 -30.42
N GLN A 631 1.70 14.18 -30.49
CA GLN A 631 3.11 13.90 -30.73
C GLN A 631 3.86 13.68 -29.41
N PRO A 632 4.88 12.81 -29.37
CA PRO A 632 5.70 12.65 -28.19
C PRO A 632 6.41 13.95 -27.78
N ILE A 633 6.40 14.25 -26.48
CA ILE A 633 7.16 15.36 -25.91
C ILE A 633 8.62 14.93 -25.76
N ALA A 634 9.55 15.77 -26.20
CA ALA A 634 10.98 15.46 -26.14
C ALA A 634 11.45 15.20 -24.69
N SER A 635 12.19 14.11 -24.48
CA SER A 635 12.62 13.64 -23.15
C SER A 635 13.43 14.71 -22.38
N ASN A 636 14.24 15.51 -23.08
CA ASN A 636 15.01 16.60 -22.50
C ASN A 636 14.12 17.74 -21.97
N LEU A 637 13.01 18.04 -22.66
CA LEU A 637 12.03 19.03 -22.22
C LEU A 637 11.28 18.52 -20.98
N LEU A 638 10.78 17.29 -21.01
CA LEU A 638 10.11 16.64 -19.88
C LEU A 638 11.01 16.61 -18.64
N ARG A 639 12.28 16.19 -18.80
CA ARG A 639 13.28 16.23 -17.72
C ARG A 639 13.49 17.64 -17.17
N ALA A 640 13.59 18.65 -18.04
CA ALA A 640 13.78 20.04 -17.62
C ALA A 640 12.59 20.56 -16.80
N GLN A 641 11.37 20.21 -17.19
CA GLN A 641 10.15 20.52 -16.42
C GLN A 641 10.15 19.82 -15.05
N MET A 642 10.52 18.54 -14.98
CA MET A 642 10.67 17.82 -13.70
C MET A 642 11.71 18.47 -12.78
N LYS A 643 12.87 18.89 -13.31
CA LYS A 643 13.88 19.62 -12.53
C LYS A 643 13.37 20.97 -12.04
N ARG A 644 12.57 21.66 -12.86
CA ARG A 644 11.94 22.93 -12.50
C ARG A 644 10.95 22.75 -11.34
N LEU A 645 10.12 21.72 -11.38
CA LEU A 645 9.19 21.36 -10.30
C LEU A 645 9.95 21.03 -9.00
N ASN A 646 10.97 20.18 -9.07
CA ASN A 646 11.83 19.87 -7.91
C ASN A 646 12.46 21.15 -7.31
N ALA A 647 12.96 22.06 -8.14
CA ALA A 647 13.55 23.32 -7.69
C ALA A 647 12.53 24.28 -7.04
N ALA A 648 11.24 24.13 -7.37
CA ALA A 648 10.13 24.85 -6.77
C ALA A 648 9.60 24.19 -5.47
N GLY A 649 10.20 23.07 -5.04
CA GLY A 649 9.81 22.35 -3.82
C GLY A 649 8.79 21.23 -4.02
N VAL A 650 8.45 20.89 -5.27
CA VAL A 650 7.60 19.73 -5.57
C VAL A 650 8.42 18.45 -5.42
N VAL A 651 7.96 17.53 -4.58
CA VAL A 651 8.68 16.27 -4.30
C VAL A 651 8.14 15.10 -5.11
N HIS A 652 6.83 15.09 -5.38
CA HIS A 652 6.14 14.00 -6.05
C HIS A 652 5.93 14.31 -7.53
N LEU A 653 6.50 13.48 -8.41
CA LEU A 653 6.44 13.66 -9.85
C LEU A 653 5.91 12.41 -10.53
N GLY A 654 5.21 12.59 -11.63
CA GLY A 654 4.81 11.51 -12.52
C GLY A 654 4.88 11.92 -13.98
N TYR A 655 4.76 10.94 -14.86
CA TYR A 655 4.46 11.22 -16.26
C TYR A 655 3.53 10.17 -16.88
N GLY A 656 2.92 10.51 -18.01
CA GLY A 656 2.07 9.59 -18.76
C GLY A 656 1.62 10.12 -20.12
N PRO A 657 1.18 9.23 -21.03
CA PRO A 657 1.35 7.79 -20.96
C PRO A 657 2.80 7.35 -21.24
N ASP A 658 3.23 6.23 -20.69
CA ASP A 658 4.51 5.60 -21.03
C ASP A 658 4.40 4.79 -22.33
N ASN A 659 5.26 5.08 -23.31
CA ASN A 659 5.40 4.29 -24.54
C ASN A 659 6.67 3.43 -24.45
N PHE A 660 6.55 2.33 -23.70
CA PHE A 660 7.63 1.36 -23.50
C PHE A 660 8.05 0.65 -24.79
N ILE A 661 7.20 0.62 -25.82
CA ILE A 661 7.51 0.00 -27.11
C ILE A 661 8.53 0.84 -27.89
N ALA A 662 8.38 2.17 -27.86
CA ALA A 662 9.24 3.11 -28.57
C ALA A 662 10.36 3.72 -27.69
N ASN A 663 10.53 3.24 -26.46
CA ASN A 663 11.41 3.83 -25.45
C ASN A 663 11.17 5.35 -25.26
N GLN A 664 9.89 5.74 -25.16
CA GLN A 664 9.49 7.13 -25.11
C GLN A 664 8.62 7.39 -23.86
N PRO A 665 9.03 8.29 -22.96
CA PRO A 665 10.26 9.08 -22.97
C PRO A 665 11.53 8.23 -22.75
N ASP A 666 12.70 8.76 -23.11
CA ASP A 666 13.98 8.06 -22.92
C ASP A 666 14.30 7.92 -21.42
N THR A 667 14.29 6.68 -20.91
CA THR A 667 14.52 6.40 -19.48
C THR A 667 15.92 6.75 -19.02
N THR A 668 16.93 6.66 -19.90
CA THR A 668 18.31 7.03 -19.54
C THR A 668 18.41 8.52 -19.20
N MET A 669 17.62 9.35 -19.89
CA MET A 669 17.53 10.78 -19.60
C MET A 669 16.71 11.09 -18.36
N LEU A 670 15.64 10.32 -18.09
CA LEU A 670 14.74 10.58 -16.97
C LEU A 670 15.17 9.94 -15.65
N ARG A 671 16.10 8.99 -15.65
CA ARG A 671 16.49 8.24 -14.44
C ARG A 671 16.92 9.15 -13.29
N ASP A 672 17.62 10.24 -13.54
CA ASP A 672 18.10 11.15 -12.49
C ASP A 672 16.99 11.94 -11.79
N VAL A 673 15.81 12.04 -12.39
CA VAL A 673 14.64 12.75 -11.84
C VAL A 673 13.49 11.83 -11.43
N MET A 674 13.51 10.57 -11.90
CA MET A 674 12.46 9.57 -11.63
C MET A 674 12.91 8.45 -10.71
N SER A 675 14.20 8.12 -10.62
CA SER A 675 14.65 7.08 -9.69
C SER A 675 14.55 7.58 -8.25
N VAL A 676 13.93 6.76 -7.39
CA VAL A 676 13.97 6.96 -5.93
C VAL A 676 15.19 6.31 -5.28
N GLN A 677 16.06 5.67 -6.07
CA GLN A 677 17.30 5.04 -5.61
C GLN A 677 18.50 5.96 -5.86
N SER A 678 18.63 7.04 -5.08
CA SER A 678 19.84 7.89 -5.08
C SER A 678 20.89 7.44 -4.04
N THR A 679 20.56 6.45 -3.22
CA THR A 679 21.50 5.72 -2.34
C THR A 679 21.69 4.30 -2.86
N LEU A 680 22.93 3.99 -3.24
CA LEU A 680 23.41 2.68 -3.70
C LEU A 680 22.73 1.50 -2.97
N ARG A 681 21.86 0.76 -3.67
CA ARG A 681 21.70 -0.67 -3.38
C ARG A 681 22.85 -1.39 -4.08
N SER A 682 23.62 -2.17 -3.33
CA SER A 682 24.39 -3.25 -3.92
C SER A 682 23.40 -4.16 -4.65
N ASN A 683 23.57 -4.33 -5.95
CA ASN A 683 22.80 -5.26 -6.79
C ASN A 683 22.59 -6.60 -6.06
N GLN A 684 21.40 -6.82 -5.52
CA GLN A 684 20.90 -8.13 -5.15
C GLN A 684 19.44 -8.16 -5.58
N GLY A 685 19.18 -8.92 -6.64
CA GLY A 685 17.86 -9.05 -7.23
C GLY A 685 16.90 -9.71 -6.25
N MET A 686 15.70 -9.15 -6.14
CA MET A 686 14.55 -9.93 -5.69
C MET A 686 14.24 -10.94 -6.79
N LEU A 687 14.47 -12.22 -6.53
CA LEU A 687 14.01 -13.33 -7.36
C LEU A 687 13.72 -14.53 -6.44
N GLY A 688 12.47 -15.01 -6.49
CA GLY A 688 12.10 -16.33 -5.99
C GLY A 688 10.81 -16.36 -5.22
#